data_AF-A0A9Q5HRC1-F1
#
_entry.id   AF-A0A9Q5HRC1-F1
#
_cell.length_a   1.000
_cell.length_b   1.000
_cell.length_c   1.000
_cell.angle_alpha   90.00
_cell.angle_beta   90.00
_cell.angle_gamma   90.00
#
_symmetry.space_group_name_H-M   'P 1'
#
loop_
_entity.id
_entity.type
_entity.pdbx_description
1 polymer ?
#
loop_
_entity_poly.entity_id
_entity_poly.type
_entity_poly.pdbx_seq_one_letter_code
_entity_poly.pdbx_strand_id
1 'polypeptide(L)'
;MAAYALQTPISIPLTYIGIFGTGALVMRGAGCTINDMWDRHLDKAVERTKERPLARGDITPTQAFAFLGVQLTAGLAVLLQLNWYSILLGACSLSVVSIYPFMKRVTYWPQAVLGLAFNWGALLGWSAVAGSVDWRIALPLYAGGICWTLVYDSIYAHQDKTDDRAVGIRSTALLFGDRSRSVLSALSASSLALIAYSGFLNAQGPLFYTGVGLATAQLTRVDMPNVPKIFITDNDSFITRQIIGKSQEPATMFSASIYLLSRLLGTRVRPDRFSSSSLLSGDICRPASGPEQNWVYLSLEKAIFLIYVLRMTAPLPNPFHLVMAGQLVRLALLFILFRITSAIYVSRTVDLYGEFYYLAPEPIAIFPASIGNKDILPVTVISTGESVLTDKALKETIEEWKTYDDVLSAPFLKTIVLLNNRKTTVGIDPSVISYLKELGTDDVFVSGGKSFKAPKSLRVWTISGFDIPAGPYMIARDAWGTTSFYQARKLYFDETQSFYKSTYPLKDGSFSVVSASLDTDSSPYIAVPSRIYAEGKDKKEFPLAGVRVSVKDIYYIKGLKTSCGNRAFYSLYGARNVTSPAVGRLVTLGSDIIGITKTVQFANGDKATADWVDYHAPFVLRGDGYREPSGSSTGAGASTSAHEWVDVAIGSDTGGSIRGPAGTNGIYGIRPSVGAITLADVMPLSDVLDTAGYLTRDPYLFRDFGKAWYAENELFRSYPSFPKQILLSPSFATVDAAASAIYADFFAKLTGLLGATTQNFSIEETWNATNPVGVPVNVYLNETYPTLIAYHQWTVVGSKLFADYAAANGGRNPHINPAVLSRWQYGQEKGEAGYVEELAHRQVFEEWTANNFLLADPETCSKSIYLYPQNAGTYSSRPSAPPTGFSDGRVAVHGRTPDIVIPLGQVSYNSTISGISEILPVSISLVARRGCDFMLLDLVGKLADAGVIIKVKAGRTAF
;
A
#
# COMPACT_ATOMS: atom_id res chain seq x y z
N MET A 1 30.24 -31.42 -1.07
CA MET A 1 31.64 -31.82 -1.33
C MET A 1 31.80 -33.34 -1.34
N ALA A 2 31.42 -34.08 -0.30
CA ALA A 2 31.48 -35.56 -0.29
C ALA A 2 30.77 -36.21 -1.49
N ALA A 3 29.52 -35.81 -1.79
CA ALA A 3 28.76 -36.30 -2.95
C ALA A 3 29.47 -36.07 -4.30
N TYR A 4 30.22 -34.98 -4.41
CA TYR A 4 31.00 -34.65 -5.60
C TYR A 4 32.25 -35.54 -5.70
N ALA A 5 32.99 -35.70 -4.59
CA ALA A 5 34.17 -36.57 -4.54
C ALA A 5 33.83 -38.04 -4.80
N LEU A 6 32.68 -38.50 -4.33
CA LEU A 6 32.20 -39.88 -4.50
C LEU A 6 31.34 -40.07 -5.76
N GLN A 7 31.14 -39.02 -6.56
CA GLN A 7 30.33 -39.03 -7.78
C GLN A 7 28.93 -39.65 -7.58
N THR A 8 28.31 -39.37 -6.44
CA THR A 8 27.01 -39.95 -6.10
C THR A 8 25.91 -39.36 -6.98
N PRO A 9 24.83 -40.12 -7.30
CA PRO A 9 23.67 -39.57 -7.98
C PRO A 9 23.09 -38.36 -7.24
N ILE A 10 22.55 -37.38 -7.97
CA ILE A 10 22.04 -36.11 -7.41
C ILE A 10 20.96 -36.32 -6.33
N SER A 11 20.25 -37.44 -6.36
CA SER A 11 19.28 -37.81 -5.32
C SER A 11 19.89 -37.95 -3.93
N ILE A 12 21.15 -38.37 -3.82
CA ILE A 12 21.86 -38.53 -2.54
C ILE A 12 22.11 -37.19 -1.84
N PRO A 13 22.79 -36.19 -2.45
CA PRO A 13 22.94 -34.88 -1.83
C PRO A 13 21.60 -34.19 -1.60
N LEU A 14 20.61 -34.34 -2.48
CA LEU A 14 19.27 -33.78 -2.25
C LEU A 14 18.58 -34.38 -1.02
N THR A 15 18.71 -35.69 -0.82
CA THR A 15 18.16 -36.39 0.36
C THR A 15 18.82 -35.86 1.63
N TYR A 16 20.15 -35.80 1.67
CA TYR A 16 20.86 -35.30 2.86
C TYR A 16 20.66 -33.80 3.09
N ILE A 17 20.50 -32.98 2.04
CA ILE A 17 20.08 -31.58 2.18
C ILE A 17 18.71 -31.49 2.86
N GLY A 18 17.76 -32.34 2.50
CA GLY A 18 16.44 -32.41 3.16
C GLY A 18 16.52 -32.84 4.63
N ILE A 19 17.29 -33.90 4.91
CA ILE A 19 17.50 -34.43 6.28
C ILE A 19 18.19 -33.38 7.16
N PHE A 20 19.32 -32.81 6.70
CA PHE A 20 20.05 -31.79 7.44
C PHE A 20 19.29 -30.47 7.52
N GLY A 21 18.52 -30.09 6.50
CA GLY A 21 17.65 -28.92 6.54
C GLY A 21 16.56 -29.04 7.61
N THR A 22 15.93 -30.21 7.69
CA THR A 22 14.94 -30.53 8.74
C THR A 22 15.60 -30.53 10.12
N GLY A 23 16.76 -31.18 10.24
CA GLY A 23 17.54 -31.21 11.47
C GLY A 23 17.96 -29.81 11.93
N ALA A 24 18.43 -28.96 11.02
CA ALA A 24 18.83 -27.59 11.31
C ALA A 24 17.65 -26.74 11.80
N LEU A 25 16.47 -26.87 11.18
CA LEU A 25 15.26 -26.16 11.61
C LEU A 25 14.88 -26.52 13.06
N VAL A 26 14.81 -27.82 13.35
CA VAL A 26 14.40 -28.34 14.67
C VAL A 26 15.46 -28.03 15.74
N MET A 27 16.74 -28.32 15.46
CA MET A 27 17.82 -28.19 16.42
C MET A 27 18.21 -26.72 16.68
N ARG A 28 18.00 -25.82 15.72
CA ARG A 28 18.12 -24.37 15.98
C ARG A 28 17.07 -23.93 16.99
N GLY A 29 15.84 -24.38 16.85
CA GLY A 29 14.77 -24.14 17.82
C GLY A 29 15.13 -24.65 19.22
N ALA A 30 15.63 -25.89 19.31
CA ALA A 30 16.06 -26.48 20.58
C ALA A 30 17.19 -25.68 21.25
N GLY A 31 18.19 -25.27 20.47
CA GLY A 31 19.30 -24.44 20.95
C GLY A 31 18.82 -23.09 21.50
N CYS A 32 17.91 -22.42 20.79
CA CYS A 32 17.30 -21.17 21.26
C CYS A 32 16.48 -21.37 22.54
N THR A 33 15.68 -22.44 22.62
CA THR A 33 14.89 -22.75 23.82
C THR A 33 15.79 -22.99 25.05
N ILE A 34 16.88 -23.74 24.91
CA ILE A 34 17.87 -23.92 25.99
C ILE A 34 18.49 -22.59 26.38
N ASN A 35 18.93 -21.79 25.41
CA ASN A 35 19.57 -20.52 25.65
C ASN A 35 18.63 -19.55 26.41
N ASP A 36 17.39 -19.40 25.96
CA ASP A 36 16.39 -18.53 26.61
C ASP A 36 16.04 -19.04 28.02
N MET A 37 15.99 -20.36 28.25
CA MET A 37 15.75 -20.93 29.58
C MET A 37 16.87 -20.61 30.58
N TRP A 38 18.14 -20.68 30.14
CA TRP A 38 19.31 -20.43 30.99
C TRP A 38 19.67 -18.95 31.14
N ASP A 39 19.32 -18.12 30.16
CA ASP A 39 19.60 -16.69 30.17
C ASP A 39 18.43 -15.83 30.65
N ARG A 40 17.23 -16.38 30.91
CA ARG A 40 16.02 -15.63 31.32
C ARG A 40 16.22 -14.51 32.36
N HIS A 41 17.17 -14.66 33.29
CA HIS A 41 17.46 -13.66 34.32
C HIS A 41 18.41 -12.56 33.82
N LEU A 42 19.37 -12.93 32.96
CA LEU A 42 20.25 -11.98 32.27
C LEU A 42 19.49 -11.23 31.18
N ASP A 43 18.62 -11.93 30.44
CA ASP A 43 17.82 -11.37 29.38
C ASP A 43 16.89 -10.26 29.89
N LYS A 44 16.38 -10.38 31.13
CA LYS A 44 15.62 -9.32 31.83
C LYS A 44 16.42 -8.02 32.04
N ALA A 45 17.75 -8.12 32.13
CA ALA A 45 18.63 -7.00 32.41
C ALA A 45 19.21 -6.32 31.15
N VAL A 46 18.95 -6.88 29.96
CA VAL A 46 19.43 -6.37 28.67
C VAL A 46 18.26 -5.84 27.85
N GLU A 47 18.34 -4.59 27.41
CA GLU A 47 17.21 -3.83 26.83
C GLU A 47 16.55 -4.53 25.64
N ARG A 48 17.36 -5.16 24.77
CA ARG A 48 16.90 -5.89 23.59
C ARG A 48 16.17 -7.19 23.92
N THR A 49 16.54 -7.86 25.00
CA THR A 49 16.09 -9.23 25.31
C THR A 49 15.12 -9.31 26.47
N LYS A 50 14.88 -8.19 27.18
CA LYS A 50 13.93 -8.14 28.31
C LYS A 50 12.52 -8.53 27.92
N GLU A 51 12.17 -8.32 26.64
CA GLU A 51 10.86 -8.63 26.07
C GLU A 51 10.71 -10.09 25.61
N ARG A 52 11.70 -10.96 25.82
CA ARG A 52 11.57 -12.38 25.43
C ARG A 52 10.51 -13.09 26.28
N PRO A 53 9.73 -14.04 25.72
CA PRO A 53 8.62 -14.69 26.44
C PRO A 53 9.00 -15.33 27.79
N LEU A 54 10.18 -15.98 27.87
CA LEU A 54 10.70 -16.57 29.12
C LEU A 54 11.26 -15.50 30.09
N ALA A 55 11.76 -14.38 29.59
CA ALA A 55 12.22 -13.25 30.40
C ALA A 55 11.04 -12.46 30.97
N ARG A 56 9.97 -12.22 30.19
CA ARG A 56 8.74 -11.55 30.65
C ARG A 56 7.87 -12.41 31.57
N GLY A 57 7.99 -13.73 31.48
CA GLY A 57 7.16 -14.67 32.24
C GLY A 57 5.86 -15.10 31.52
N ASP A 58 5.73 -14.77 30.23
CA ASP A 58 4.59 -15.18 29.38
C ASP A 58 4.57 -16.70 29.15
N ILE A 59 5.72 -17.37 29.28
CA ILE A 59 5.87 -18.83 29.22
C ILE A 59 6.59 -19.33 30.48
N THR A 60 6.07 -20.40 31.09
CA THR A 60 6.71 -21.01 32.27
C THR A 60 7.92 -21.87 31.88
N PRO A 61 8.94 -22.01 32.75
CA PRO A 61 10.08 -22.90 32.49
C PRO A 61 9.68 -24.36 32.18
N THR A 62 8.59 -24.84 32.78
CA THR A 62 8.07 -26.19 32.56
C THR A 62 7.52 -26.37 31.14
N GLN A 63 6.80 -25.37 30.61
CA GLN A 63 6.31 -25.38 29.22
C GLN A 63 7.46 -25.35 28.22
N ALA A 64 8.49 -24.53 28.48
CA ALA A 64 9.69 -24.49 27.65
C ALA A 64 10.45 -25.84 27.67
N PHE A 65 10.54 -26.49 28.84
CA PHE A 65 11.16 -27.82 28.96
C PHE A 65 10.38 -28.90 28.20
N ALA A 66 9.05 -28.90 28.27
CA ALA A 66 8.23 -29.83 27.50
C ALA A 66 8.39 -29.63 25.98
N PHE A 67 8.44 -28.37 25.53
CA PHE A 67 8.70 -28.03 24.12
C PHE A 67 10.08 -28.47 23.66
N LEU A 68 11.10 -28.26 24.51
CA LEU A 68 12.44 -28.76 24.26
C LEU A 68 12.46 -30.29 24.10
N GLY A 69 11.71 -31.03 24.92
CA GLY A 69 11.58 -32.48 24.79
C GLY A 69 11.04 -32.92 23.42
N VAL A 70 10.05 -32.20 22.88
CA VAL A 70 9.52 -32.45 21.53
C VAL A 70 10.58 -32.19 20.45
N GLN A 71 11.28 -31.05 20.55
CA GLN A 71 12.32 -30.69 19.59
C GLN A 71 13.50 -31.69 19.62
N LEU A 72 13.95 -32.11 20.80
CA LEU A 72 15.03 -33.10 20.95
C LEU A 72 14.60 -34.48 20.43
N THR A 73 13.33 -34.88 20.62
CA THR A 73 12.80 -36.14 20.08
C THR A 73 12.77 -36.11 18.55
N ALA A 74 12.33 -35.01 17.95
CA ALA A 74 12.37 -34.82 16.51
C ALA A 74 13.81 -34.77 15.96
N GLY A 75 14.73 -34.10 16.68
CA GLY A 75 16.15 -34.08 16.35
C GLY A 75 16.78 -35.47 16.40
N LEU A 76 16.43 -36.29 17.41
CA LEU A 76 16.86 -37.67 17.51
C LEU A 76 16.33 -38.52 16.35
N ALA A 77 15.07 -38.34 15.95
CA ALA A 77 14.50 -39.03 14.79
C ALA A 77 15.22 -38.69 13.49
N VAL A 78 15.75 -37.45 13.34
CA VAL A 78 16.61 -37.08 12.22
C VAL A 78 17.98 -37.73 12.33
N LEU A 79 18.60 -37.71 13.52
CA LEU A 79 19.92 -38.30 13.75
C LEU A 79 19.95 -39.80 13.45
N LEU A 80 18.92 -40.54 13.88
CA LEU A 80 18.78 -41.98 13.65
C LEU A 80 18.60 -42.39 12.18
N GLN A 81 18.39 -41.42 11.27
CA GLN A 81 18.36 -41.67 9.82
C GLN A 81 19.76 -41.67 9.19
N LEU A 82 20.81 -41.36 9.96
CA LEU A 82 22.20 -41.33 9.48
C LEU A 82 22.90 -42.67 9.75
N ASN A 83 24.06 -42.87 9.12
CA ASN A 83 24.89 -44.02 9.40
C ASN A 83 25.51 -43.95 10.81
N TRP A 84 25.97 -45.09 11.33
CA TRP A 84 26.44 -45.22 12.71
C TRP A 84 27.61 -44.29 13.06
N TYR A 85 28.53 -44.07 12.10
CA TYR A 85 29.63 -43.12 12.27
C TYR A 85 29.10 -41.70 12.46
N SER A 86 28.15 -41.26 11.63
CA SER A 86 27.51 -39.95 11.73
C SER A 86 26.65 -39.80 12.98
N ILE A 87 25.97 -40.87 13.43
CA ILE A 87 25.23 -40.86 14.70
C ILE A 87 26.19 -40.58 15.86
N LEU A 88 27.30 -41.32 15.95
CA LEU A 88 28.30 -41.13 17.00
C LEU A 88 28.94 -39.74 16.92
N LEU A 89 29.34 -39.31 15.72
CA LEU A 89 29.92 -37.98 15.49
C LEU A 89 28.93 -36.85 15.84
N GLY A 90 27.64 -37.06 15.59
CA GLY A 90 26.58 -36.13 15.93
C GLY A 90 26.34 -36.07 17.43
N ALA A 91 26.34 -37.21 18.11
CA ALA A 91 26.29 -37.28 19.56
C ALA A 91 27.47 -36.55 20.22
N CYS A 92 28.70 -36.67 19.67
CA CYS A 92 29.86 -35.93 20.17
C CYS A 92 29.66 -34.40 20.17
N SER A 93 28.89 -33.86 19.23
CA SER A 93 28.62 -32.41 19.15
C SER A 93 27.85 -31.88 20.36
N LEU A 94 27.04 -32.72 21.02
CA LEU A 94 26.22 -32.34 22.16
C LEU A 94 27.05 -31.81 23.33
N SER A 95 28.29 -32.28 23.47
CA SER A 95 29.23 -31.76 24.47
C SER A 95 29.53 -30.27 24.24
N VAL A 96 29.90 -29.90 23.01
CA VAL A 96 30.22 -28.52 22.62
C VAL A 96 28.96 -27.64 22.66
N VAL A 97 27.82 -28.14 22.17
CA VAL A 97 26.53 -27.44 22.18
C VAL A 97 26.08 -27.14 23.61
N SER A 98 26.27 -28.07 24.55
CA SER A 98 25.88 -27.86 25.95
C SER A 98 26.78 -26.87 26.67
N ILE A 99 28.06 -26.78 26.27
CA ILE A 99 29.05 -25.90 26.89
C ILE A 99 28.90 -24.45 26.39
N TYR A 100 28.60 -24.24 25.10
CA TYR A 100 28.65 -22.92 24.46
C TYR A 100 27.89 -21.81 25.22
N PRO A 101 26.66 -22.00 25.72
CA PRO A 101 25.88 -20.91 26.33
C PRO A 101 26.54 -20.32 27.58
N PHE A 102 27.38 -21.12 28.26
CA PHE A 102 28.10 -20.69 29.45
C PHE A 102 29.38 -19.92 29.12
N MET A 103 29.88 -19.99 27.89
CA MET A 103 31.21 -19.47 27.53
C MET A 103 31.34 -17.97 27.68
N LYS A 104 30.24 -17.23 27.50
CA LYS A 104 30.20 -15.78 27.71
C LYS A 104 30.48 -15.37 29.16
N ARG A 105 30.35 -16.31 30.11
CA ARG A 105 30.61 -16.10 31.56
C ARG A 105 32.07 -16.37 31.93
N VAL A 106 32.81 -17.12 31.12
CA VAL A 106 34.17 -17.61 31.46
C VAL A 106 35.26 -17.12 30.52
N THR A 107 34.95 -16.79 29.26
CA THR A 107 35.94 -16.37 28.27
C THR A 107 35.45 -15.19 27.43
N TYR A 108 36.37 -14.41 26.88
CA TYR A 108 36.09 -13.40 25.85
C TYR A 108 35.94 -13.99 24.44
N TRP A 109 36.05 -15.31 24.29
CA TRP A 109 35.89 -16.01 23.01
C TRP A 109 34.63 -16.91 22.95
N PRO A 110 33.44 -16.52 23.46
CA PRO A 110 32.26 -17.37 23.33
C PRO A 110 31.89 -17.64 21.88
N GLN A 111 32.14 -16.68 20.98
CA GLN A 111 31.97 -16.80 19.54
C GLN A 111 32.80 -17.94 18.93
N ALA A 112 33.98 -18.24 19.49
CA ALA A 112 34.81 -19.36 19.00
C ALA A 112 34.17 -20.70 19.33
N VAL A 113 33.62 -20.85 20.54
CA VAL A 113 32.94 -22.07 20.98
C VAL A 113 31.60 -22.23 20.26
N LEU A 114 30.88 -21.14 20.01
CA LEU A 114 29.73 -21.12 19.12
C LEU A 114 30.11 -21.58 17.71
N GLY A 115 31.22 -21.08 17.17
CA GLY A 115 31.75 -21.52 15.88
C GLY A 115 32.01 -23.03 15.83
N LEU A 116 32.58 -23.60 16.90
CA LEU A 116 32.77 -25.05 17.00
C LEU A 116 31.42 -25.79 16.93
N ALA A 117 30.40 -25.33 17.66
CA ALA A 117 29.09 -25.95 17.66
C ALA A 117 28.35 -25.81 16.30
N PHE A 118 28.26 -24.60 15.76
CA PHE A 118 27.44 -24.30 14.57
C PHE A 118 27.97 -24.94 13.30
N ASN A 119 29.30 -25.08 13.17
CA ASN A 119 29.90 -25.60 11.94
C ASN A 119 30.05 -27.13 11.93
N TRP A 120 29.61 -27.83 12.99
CA TRP A 120 29.71 -29.29 13.11
C TRP A 120 29.02 -30.02 11.94
N GLY A 121 28.04 -29.36 11.31
CA GLY A 121 27.38 -29.81 10.08
C GLY A 121 28.35 -30.09 8.92
N ALA A 122 29.51 -29.44 8.84
CA ALA A 122 30.52 -29.75 7.82
C ALA A 122 31.09 -31.18 7.96
N LEU A 123 31.30 -31.64 9.20
CA LEU A 123 31.82 -32.97 9.52
C LEU A 123 30.71 -34.03 9.37
N LEU A 124 29.52 -33.71 9.87
CA LEU A 124 28.35 -34.57 9.76
C LEU A 124 27.90 -34.76 8.31
N GLY A 125 27.85 -33.69 7.52
CA GLY A 125 27.47 -33.73 6.12
C GLY A 125 28.41 -34.57 5.27
N TRP A 126 29.71 -34.55 5.58
CA TRP A 126 30.68 -35.41 4.92
C TRP A 126 30.49 -36.88 5.29
N SER A 127 30.49 -37.20 6.59
CA SER A 127 30.36 -38.58 7.07
C SER A 127 29.02 -39.23 6.70
N ALA A 128 27.94 -38.45 6.60
CA ALA A 128 26.64 -38.99 6.23
C ALA A 128 26.64 -39.56 4.81
N VAL A 129 27.35 -38.91 3.89
CA VAL A 129 27.46 -39.35 2.49
C VAL A 129 28.58 -40.38 2.30
N ALA A 130 29.72 -40.19 2.96
CA ALA A 130 30.93 -40.99 2.74
C ALA A 130 31.10 -42.17 3.71
N GLY A 131 30.27 -42.28 4.76
CA GLY A 131 30.40 -43.28 5.82
C GLY A 131 31.48 -42.99 6.86
N SER A 132 32.43 -42.09 6.58
CA SER A 132 33.48 -41.61 7.49
C SER A 132 33.91 -40.19 7.11
N VAL A 133 34.62 -39.48 7.99
CA VAL A 133 35.17 -38.14 7.68
C VAL A 133 36.53 -38.26 7.01
N ASP A 134 36.71 -37.64 5.83
CA ASP A 134 38.05 -37.32 5.33
C ASP A 134 38.51 -36.01 5.97
N TRP A 135 39.32 -36.12 7.01
CA TRP A 135 39.78 -34.99 7.79
C TRP A 135 40.61 -34.00 6.98
N ARG A 136 41.29 -34.44 5.91
CA ARG A 136 42.08 -33.53 5.07
C ARG A 136 41.19 -32.50 4.39
N ILE A 137 39.99 -32.90 3.99
CA ILE A 137 39.04 -32.04 3.27
C ILE A 137 38.09 -31.35 4.25
N ALA A 138 37.53 -32.10 5.21
CA ALA A 138 36.49 -31.59 6.09
C ALA A 138 37.04 -30.65 7.18
N LEU A 139 38.28 -30.83 7.64
CA LEU A 139 38.85 -29.99 8.70
C LEU A 139 39.10 -28.54 8.24
N PRO A 140 39.69 -28.26 7.06
CA PRO A 140 39.78 -26.89 6.56
C PRO A 140 38.40 -26.26 6.33
N LEU A 141 37.42 -27.02 5.83
CA LEU A 141 36.04 -26.51 5.66
C LEU A 141 35.41 -26.12 7.00
N TYR A 142 35.57 -26.97 8.01
CA TYR A 142 35.08 -26.72 9.36
C TYR A 142 35.76 -25.51 10.00
N ALA A 143 37.09 -25.41 9.88
CA ALA A 143 37.86 -24.25 10.35
C ALA A 143 37.44 -22.95 9.65
N GLY A 144 37.21 -22.98 8.34
CA GLY A 144 36.72 -21.84 7.58
C GLY A 144 35.33 -21.37 8.03
N GLY A 145 34.44 -22.31 8.35
CA GLY A 145 33.14 -22.02 8.96
C GLY A 145 33.23 -21.40 10.36
N ILE A 146 34.16 -21.87 11.19
CA ILE A 146 34.44 -21.29 12.52
C ILE A 146 34.94 -19.84 12.37
N CYS A 147 35.88 -19.59 11.46
CA CYS A 147 36.33 -18.23 11.15
C CYS A 147 35.16 -17.34 10.70
N TRP A 148 34.26 -17.85 9.86
CA TRP A 148 33.07 -17.11 9.44
C TRP A 148 32.13 -16.80 10.62
N THR A 149 31.97 -17.76 11.53
CA THR A 149 31.15 -17.58 12.74
C THR A 149 31.72 -16.52 13.66
N LEU A 150 33.04 -16.51 13.83
CA LEU A 150 33.72 -15.42 14.52
C LEU A 150 33.49 -14.07 13.83
N VAL A 151 33.38 -14.01 12.51
CA VAL A 151 33.12 -12.75 11.80
C VAL A 151 31.72 -12.22 12.10
N TYR A 152 30.66 -12.94 11.72
CA TYR A 152 29.30 -12.39 11.83
C TYR A 152 28.84 -12.26 13.28
N ASP A 153 29.21 -13.20 14.17
CA ASP A 153 28.73 -13.17 15.55
C ASP A 153 29.49 -12.13 16.40
N SER A 154 30.75 -11.84 16.05
CA SER A 154 31.45 -10.69 16.65
C SER A 154 30.83 -9.37 16.19
N ILE A 155 30.34 -9.27 14.94
CA ILE A 155 29.62 -8.08 14.47
C ILE A 155 28.32 -7.88 15.27
N TYR A 156 27.54 -8.93 15.50
CA TYR A 156 26.35 -8.85 16.34
C TYR A 156 26.67 -8.42 17.77
N ALA A 157 27.72 -8.98 18.37
CA ALA A 157 28.14 -8.63 19.73
C ALA A 157 28.62 -7.17 19.87
N HIS A 158 28.85 -6.42 18.78
CA HIS A 158 29.13 -4.99 18.88
C HIS A 158 27.93 -4.15 19.33
N GLN A 159 26.70 -4.62 19.09
CA GLN A 159 25.46 -3.92 19.47
C GLN A 159 25.22 -3.95 20.97
N ASP A 160 25.62 -5.02 21.64
CA ASP A 160 25.35 -5.25 23.06
C ASP A 160 26.55 -4.82 23.95
N LYS A 161 27.57 -4.11 23.42
CA LYS A 161 28.82 -3.78 24.14
C LYS A 161 28.62 -3.01 25.45
N THR A 162 27.70 -2.05 25.48
CA THR A 162 27.44 -1.21 26.66
C THR A 162 26.80 -2.03 27.76
N ASP A 163 25.84 -2.86 27.39
CA ASP A 163 25.04 -3.68 28.30
C ASP A 163 25.86 -4.88 28.80
N ASP A 164 26.61 -5.54 27.90
CA ASP A 164 27.57 -6.59 28.23
C ASP A 164 28.59 -6.12 29.26
N ARG A 165 29.11 -4.89 29.10
CA ARG A 165 30.04 -4.29 30.07
C ARG A 165 29.36 -4.01 31.40
N ALA A 166 28.11 -3.54 31.40
CA ALA A 166 27.36 -3.23 32.62
C ALA A 166 27.00 -4.47 33.44
N VAL A 167 26.72 -5.61 32.77
CA VAL A 167 26.29 -6.87 33.40
C VAL A 167 27.46 -7.87 33.57
N GLY A 168 28.67 -7.50 33.13
CA GLY A 168 29.89 -8.32 33.30
C GLY A 168 30.03 -9.50 32.34
N ILE A 169 29.34 -9.46 31.20
CA ILE A 169 29.38 -10.47 30.14
C ILE A 169 30.61 -10.25 29.24
N ARG A 170 31.31 -11.32 28.86
CA ARG A 170 32.53 -11.26 28.03
C ARG A 170 32.20 -11.63 26.58
N SER A 171 32.76 -10.90 25.61
CA SER A 171 32.57 -11.16 24.18
C SER A 171 33.79 -10.77 23.34
N THR A 172 33.93 -11.33 22.14
CA THR A 172 35.03 -10.97 21.21
C THR A 172 34.94 -9.50 20.81
N ALA A 173 33.75 -8.91 20.78
CA ALA A 173 33.53 -7.50 20.54
C ALA A 173 34.17 -6.61 21.61
N LEU A 174 34.10 -7.00 22.89
CA LEU A 174 34.79 -6.33 23.98
C LEU A 174 36.32 -6.55 23.92
N LEU A 175 36.76 -7.75 23.53
CA LEU A 175 38.18 -8.11 23.45
C LEU A 175 38.92 -7.42 22.30
N PHE A 176 38.30 -7.35 21.13
CA PHE A 176 38.93 -6.79 19.95
C PHE A 176 38.96 -5.26 19.99
N GLY A 177 38.01 -4.62 20.67
CA GLY A 177 37.96 -3.18 20.83
C GLY A 177 38.09 -2.46 19.49
N ASP A 178 39.04 -1.53 19.40
CA ASP A 178 39.29 -0.74 18.19
C ASP A 178 39.96 -1.55 17.06
N ARG A 179 40.52 -2.72 17.37
CA ARG A 179 41.15 -3.62 16.37
C ARG A 179 40.17 -4.54 15.67
N SER A 180 38.87 -4.44 15.97
CA SER A 180 37.83 -5.32 15.43
C SER A 180 37.85 -5.40 13.92
N ARG A 181 38.03 -4.27 13.22
CA ARG A 181 38.13 -4.24 11.75
C ARG A 181 39.24 -5.16 11.22
N SER A 182 40.46 -4.97 11.70
CA SER A 182 41.62 -5.74 11.21
C SER A 182 41.49 -7.24 11.54
N VAL A 183 40.99 -7.57 12.72
CA VAL A 183 40.80 -8.96 13.15
C VAL A 183 39.71 -9.64 12.33
N LEU A 184 38.57 -8.98 12.11
CA LEU A 184 37.46 -9.55 11.33
C LEU A 184 37.82 -9.66 9.85
N SER A 185 38.56 -8.71 9.28
CA SER A 185 39.08 -8.82 7.91
C SER A 185 40.03 -10.02 7.76
N ALA A 186 40.93 -10.24 8.71
CA ALA A 186 41.82 -11.40 8.71
C ALA A 186 41.06 -12.73 8.85
N LEU A 187 40.02 -12.78 9.69
CA LEU A 187 39.16 -13.95 9.83
C LEU A 187 38.32 -14.23 8.58
N SER A 188 37.79 -13.20 7.91
CA SER A 188 37.08 -13.34 6.63
C SER A 188 38.00 -13.88 5.52
N ALA A 189 39.21 -13.33 5.41
CA ALA A 189 40.22 -13.83 4.47
C ALA A 189 40.59 -15.29 4.78
N SER A 190 40.78 -15.62 6.06
CA SER A 190 41.08 -16.99 6.51
C SER A 190 39.93 -17.96 6.19
N SER A 191 38.68 -17.53 6.39
CA SER A 191 37.49 -18.32 6.08
C SER A 191 37.44 -18.69 4.59
N LEU A 192 37.56 -17.70 3.71
CA LEU A 192 37.55 -17.91 2.25
C LEU A 192 38.74 -18.76 1.79
N ALA A 193 39.94 -18.52 2.33
CA ALA A 193 41.13 -19.29 2.00
C ALA A 193 40.99 -20.76 2.40
N LEU A 194 40.47 -21.05 3.59
CA LEU A 194 40.26 -22.41 4.08
C LEU A 194 39.15 -23.16 3.32
N ILE A 195 38.08 -22.46 2.92
CA ILE A 195 37.02 -23.02 2.06
C ILE A 195 37.57 -23.32 0.65
N ALA A 196 38.32 -22.39 0.07
CA ALA A 196 38.98 -22.60 -1.23
C ALA A 196 39.98 -23.76 -1.18
N TYR A 197 40.77 -23.84 -0.11
CA TYR A 197 41.74 -24.92 0.12
C TYR A 197 41.05 -26.29 0.28
N SER A 198 39.93 -26.35 1.02
CA SER A 198 39.11 -27.56 1.08
C SER A 198 38.59 -27.96 -0.30
N GLY A 199 38.14 -26.99 -1.10
CA GLY A 199 37.71 -27.20 -2.49
C GLY A 199 38.82 -27.78 -3.37
N PHE A 200 40.04 -27.26 -3.21
CA PHE A 200 41.24 -27.73 -3.90
C PHE A 200 41.58 -29.17 -3.52
N LEU A 201 41.61 -29.48 -2.22
CA LEU A 201 41.86 -30.85 -1.74
C LEU A 201 40.76 -31.85 -2.19
N ASN A 202 39.55 -31.36 -2.43
CA ASN A 202 38.43 -32.15 -2.94
C ASN A 202 38.34 -32.16 -4.48
N ALA A 203 39.29 -31.54 -5.19
CA ALA A 203 39.28 -31.42 -6.65
C ALA A 203 37.98 -30.82 -7.22
N GLN A 204 37.38 -29.82 -6.54
CA GLN A 204 36.14 -29.17 -6.98
C GLN A 204 36.31 -28.45 -8.33
N GLY A 205 35.23 -28.39 -9.12
CA GLY A 205 35.22 -27.77 -10.45
C GLY A 205 35.01 -26.24 -10.46
N PRO A 206 35.01 -25.61 -11.65
CA PRO A 206 34.93 -24.16 -11.79
C PRO A 206 33.74 -23.50 -11.08
N LEU A 207 32.57 -24.15 -11.09
CA LEU A 207 31.36 -23.63 -10.42
C LEU A 207 31.55 -23.36 -8.92
N PHE A 208 32.31 -24.23 -8.24
CA PHE A 208 32.62 -24.04 -6.82
C PHE A 208 33.46 -22.78 -6.61
N TYR A 209 34.52 -22.60 -7.40
CA TYR A 209 35.40 -21.44 -7.30
C TYR A 209 34.74 -20.14 -7.76
N THR A 210 33.82 -20.19 -8.73
CA THR A 210 32.96 -19.05 -9.07
C THR A 210 32.12 -18.65 -7.85
N GLY A 211 31.53 -19.61 -7.13
CA GLY A 211 30.80 -19.34 -5.89
C GLY A 211 31.66 -18.69 -4.81
N VAL A 212 32.89 -19.21 -4.59
CA VAL A 212 33.85 -18.61 -3.65
C VAL A 212 34.28 -17.20 -4.10
N GLY A 213 34.49 -16.98 -5.40
CA GLY A 213 34.83 -15.68 -5.95
C GLY A 213 33.71 -14.65 -5.78
N LEU A 214 32.45 -15.04 -6.01
CA LEU A 214 31.29 -14.18 -5.75
C LEU A 214 31.15 -13.85 -4.25
N ALA A 215 31.35 -14.82 -3.37
CA ALA A 215 31.35 -14.59 -1.92
C ALA A 215 32.47 -13.62 -1.49
N THR A 216 33.65 -13.75 -2.09
CA THR A 216 34.78 -12.84 -1.86
C THR A 216 34.45 -11.42 -2.33
N ALA A 217 33.90 -11.27 -3.53
CA ALA A 217 33.49 -9.97 -4.07
C ALA A 217 32.38 -9.31 -3.25
N GLN A 218 31.47 -10.10 -2.69
CA GLN A 218 30.45 -9.59 -1.76
C GLN A 218 31.09 -9.09 -0.46
N LEU A 219 32.04 -9.83 0.11
CA LEU A 219 32.71 -9.45 1.36
C LEU A 219 33.63 -8.23 1.22
N THR A 220 34.21 -8.00 0.04
CA THR A 220 35.02 -6.78 -0.21
C THR A 220 34.18 -5.52 -0.39
N ARG A 221 32.89 -5.65 -0.73
CA ARG A 221 31.93 -4.54 -0.83
C ARG A 221 31.34 -4.13 0.52
N VAL A 222 31.49 -4.96 1.56
CA VAL A 222 31.04 -4.62 2.91
C VAL A 222 32.05 -3.67 3.54
N ASP A 223 31.68 -2.40 3.66
CA ASP A 223 32.54 -1.34 4.20
C ASP A 223 32.73 -1.51 5.73
N MET A 224 33.77 -2.26 6.09
CA MET A 224 34.15 -2.56 7.48
C MET A 224 34.55 -1.34 8.38
N PRO A 225 34.93 -0.13 7.91
CA PRO A 225 35.23 1.02 8.80
C PRO A 225 34.01 1.58 9.54
N ASN A 226 32.79 1.32 9.07
CA ASN A 226 31.57 1.92 9.63
C ASN A 226 30.63 0.91 10.30
N VAL A 227 31.03 -0.35 10.54
CA VAL A 227 30.14 -1.35 11.16
C VAL A 227 29.56 -0.90 12.51
N PRO A 228 30.27 -0.16 13.39
CA PRO A 228 29.63 0.40 14.58
C PRO A 228 28.57 1.46 14.23
N LYS A 229 28.77 2.27 13.17
CA LYS A 229 27.81 3.30 12.74
C LYS A 229 26.65 2.77 11.91
N ILE A 230 26.85 1.74 11.09
CA ILE A 230 25.80 1.05 10.30
C ILE A 230 24.74 0.41 11.22
N PHE A 231 25.11 0.07 12.46
CA PHE A 231 24.20 -0.51 13.44
C PHE A 231 23.83 0.40 14.62
N ILE A 232 24.54 1.52 14.85
CA ILE A 232 24.29 2.43 15.99
C ILE A 232 23.80 3.82 15.54
N THR A 233 23.93 4.18 14.26
CA THR A 233 23.42 5.44 13.72
C THR A 233 22.82 5.23 12.34
N ASP A 234 21.55 4.84 12.30
CA ASP A 234 20.53 5.38 11.39
C ASP A 234 19.22 4.59 11.58
N ASN A 235 18.14 5.31 11.87
CA ASN A 235 16.81 4.81 11.58
C ASN A 235 16.74 4.52 10.07
N ASP A 236 16.18 3.36 9.70
CA ASP A 236 15.70 3.02 8.36
C ASP A 236 16.71 2.55 7.27
N SER A 237 17.42 1.44 7.51
CA SER A 237 17.90 0.60 6.40
C SER A 237 17.06 -0.70 6.25
N PHE A 238 16.32 -0.76 5.14
CA PHE A 238 15.36 -1.82 4.75
C PHE A 238 15.99 -3.23 4.65
N ILE A 239 17.30 -3.32 4.40
CA ILE A 239 18.05 -4.59 4.32
C ILE A 239 18.18 -5.24 5.71
N THR A 240 18.23 -4.44 6.78
CA THR A 240 18.43 -4.92 8.15
C THR A 240 17.20 -5.63 8.71
N ARG A 241 15.98 -5.23 8.30
CA ARG A 241 14.74 -5.94 8.70
C ARG A 241 14.48 -7.21 7.91
N GLN A 242 14.82 -7.26 6.62
CA GLN A 242 14.54 -8.46 5.81
C GLN A 242 15.44 -9.64 6.12
N ILE A 243 16.68 -9.39 6.58
CA ILE A 243 17.59 -10.49 6.95
C ILE A 243 17.48 -10.83 8.45
N ILE A 244 17.11 -9.88 9.32
CA ILE A 244 17.29 -10.05 10.79
C ILE A 244 15.98 -9.89 11.60
N GLY A 245 14.94 -9.22 11.10
CA GLY A 245 13.82 -8.74 11.94
C GLY A 245 12.58 -9.65 12.09
N LYS A 246 12.49 -10.81 11.41
CA LYS A 246 11.29 -11.68 11.47
C LYS A 246 11.54 -13.13 11.89
N SER A 247 12.72 -13.44 12.44
CA SER A 247 13.04 -14.81 12.87
C SER A 247 13.18 -15.01 14.39
N GLN A 248 12.80 -14.01 15.21
CA GLN A 248 13.01 -14.05 16.67
C GLN A 248 11.77 -13.79 17.55
N GLU A 249 10.56 -14.13 17.10
CA GLU A 249 9.42 -14.22 18.01
C GLU A 249 8.92 -15.67 18.13
N PRO A 250 9.20 -16.36 19.24
CA PRO A 250 8.61 -17.67 19.54
C PRO A 250 7.07 -17.61 19.67
N ALA A 251 6.53 -16.45 20.05
CA ALA A 251 5.10 -16.25 20.32
C ALA A 251 4.22 -16.20 19.05
N THR A 252 4.76 -15.71 17.93
CA THR A 252 4.03 -15.68 16.63
C THR A 252 4.00 -17.05 15.96
N MET A 253 5.01 -17.91 16.16
CA MET A 253 4.94 -19.32 15.74
C MET A 253 3.92 -20.13 16.56
N PHE A 254 3.86 -19.92 17.89
CA PHE A 254 2.93 -20.64 18.77
C PHE A 254 1.45 -20.31 18.46
N SER A 255 1.16 -19.04 18.19
CA SER A 255 -0.19 -18.57 17.83
C SER A 255 -0.61 -19.01 16.42
N ALA A 256 0.34 -19.03 15.48
CA ALA A 256 0.09 -19.51 14.11
C ALA A 256 -0.13 -21.03 14.06
N SER A 257 0.57 -21.82 14.87
CA SER A 257 0.41 -23.28 14.91
C SER A 257 -0.93 -23.73 15.48
N ILE A 258 -1.45 -23.08 16.52
CA ILE A 258 -2.76 -23.40 17.12
C ILE A 258 -3.91 -22.94 16.20
N TYR A 259 -3.79 -21.77 15.58
CA TYR A 259 -4.78 -21.27 14.61
C TYR A 259 -4.80 -22.08 13.30
N LEU A 260 -3.64 -22.59 12.84
CA LEU A 260 -3.59 -23.53 11.72
C LEU A 260 -4.22 -24.88 12.09
N LEU A 261 -3.97 -25.40 13.30
CA LEU A 261 -4.58 -26.66 13.76
C LEU A 261 -6.11 -26.56 13.82
N SER A 262 -6.67 -25.44 14.30
CA SER A 262 -8.12 -25.26 14.39
C SER A 262 -8.80 -25.12 13.02
N ARG A 263 -8.11 -24.58 12.01
CA ARG A 263 -8.60 -24.54 10.63
C ARG A 263 -8.43 -25.87 9.88
N LEU A 264 -7.35 -26.61 10.14
CA LEU A 264 -7.10 -27.94 9.56
C LEU A 264 -8.11 -29.00 10.05
N LEU A 265 -8.70 -28.79 11.24
CA LEU A 265 -9.67 -29.70 11.86
C LEU A 265 -11.15 -29.32 11.64
N GLY A 266 -11.44 -28.23 10.90
CA GLY A 266 -12.80 -27.88 10.48
C GLY A 266 -13.76 -27.39 11.57
N THR A 267 -13.29 -27.06 12.78
CA THR A 267 -14.14 -26.53 13.85
C THR A 267 -14.31 -25.00 13.72
N ARG A 268 -15.57 -24.51 13.67
CA ARG A 268 -15.88 -23.08 13.78
C ARG A 268 -15.77 -22.64 15.25
N VAL A 269 -14.85 -21.72 15.56
CA VAL A 269 -14.75 -21.07 16.87
C VAL A 269 -15.10 -19.59 16.71
N ARG A 270 -16.01 -19.08 17.54
CA ARG A 270 -16.32 -17.64 17.65
C ARG A 270 -15.32 -16.95 18.62
N PRO A 271 -14.90 -15.70 18.39
CA PRO A 271 -13.75 -15.09 19.09
C PRO A 271 -14.03 -14.59 20.52
N ASP A 272 -15.28 -14.63 21.00
CA ASP A 272 -15.78 -13.79 22.08
C ASP A 272 -15.97 -14.50 23.45
N ARG A 273 -15.45 -15.70 23.66
CA ARG A 273 -15.36 -16.31 25.01
C ARG A 273 -14.09 -17.13 25.22
N PHE A 274 -13.07 -16.51 25.82
CA PHE A 274 -12.03 -17.23 26.55
C PHE A 274 -11.82 -16.57 27.91
N SER A 275 -12.43 -17.17 28.95
CA SER A 275 -11.93 -17.09 30.33
C SER A 275 -11.40 -18.47 30.72
N SER A 276 -10.42 -18.49 31.62
CA SER A 276 -9.53 -19.61 31.96
C SER A 276 -10.17 -20.83 32.66
N SER A 277 -11.49 -21.00 32.63
CA SER A 277 -12.20 -21.97 33.48
C SER A 277 -13.00 -23.08 32.79
N SER A 278 -13.02 -23.20 31.46
CA SER A 278 -13.92 -24.15 30.77
C SER A 278 -13.25 -25.41 30.17
N LEU A 279 -11.98 -25.67 30.45
CA LEU A 279 -11.24 -26.85 29.94
C LEU A 279 -11.22 -28.06 30.92
N LEU A 280 -11.97 -28.01 32.03
CA LEU A 280 -11.92 -29.01 33.11
C LEU A 280 -13.20 -29.83 33.34
N SER A 281 -14.27 -29.71 32.54
CA SER A 281 -15.51 -30.50 32.74
C SER A 281 -15.91 -31.25 31.46
N GLY A 282 -15.59 -32.55 31.40
CA GLY A 282 -15.83 -33.40 30.23
C GLY A 282 -17.29 -33.84 30.05
N ASP A 283 -18.13 -32.99 29.44
CA ASP A 283 -19.50 -33.33 29.08
C ASP A 283 -19.89 -32.78 27.69
N ILE A 284 -19.69 -33.55 26.61
CA ILE A 284 -20.44 -33.37 25.35
C ILE A 284 -20.63 -34.74 24.65
N CYS A 285 -21.73 -35.44 24.94
CA CYS A 285 -22.31 -36.45 24.04
C CYS A 285 -23.81 -36.66 24.36
N ARG A 286 -24.72 -36.13 23.53
CA ARG A 286 -26.09 -36.68 23.32
C ARG A 286 -26.53 -36.47 21.86
N PRO A 287 -27.16 -37.46 21.20
CA PRO A 287 -27.58 -37.37 19.81
C PRO A 287 -29.02 -36.83 19.67
N ALA A 288 -29.27 -36.08 18.59
CA ALA A 288 -30.62 -35.72 18.13
C ALA A 288 -31.01 -36.57 16.89
N SER A 289 -32.26 -37.01 16.87
CA SER A 289 -32.90 -37.98 15.96
C SER A 289 -33.51 -37.36 14.69
N GLY A 290 -33.35 -38.00 13.52
CA GLY A 290 -34.12 -37.75 12.29
C GLY A 290 -33.53 -38.46 11.03
N PRO A 291 -34.33 -39.05 10.11
CA PRO A 291 -33.84 -40.04 9.13
C PRO A 291 -33.58 -39.51 7.70
N GLU A 292 -32.70 -40.21 6.97
CA GLU A 292 -32.41 -40.18 5.51
C GLU A 292 -31.65 -38.94 4.96
N GLN A 293 -30.52 -38.98 4.23
CA GLN A 293 -29.92 -39.94 3.28
C GLN A 293 -28.37 -39.83 3.23
N ASN A 294 -27.72 -40.91 2.79
CA ASN A 294 -26.28 -41.21 2.82
C ASN A 294 -25.36 -40.31 1.95
N TRP A 295 -24.29 -39.79 2.56
CA TRP A 295 -22.94 -39.73 1.97
C TRP A 295 -21.93 -40.15 3.04
N VAL A 296 -21.22 -41.25 2.81
CA VAL A 296 -20.13 -41.72 3.69
C VAL A 296 -18.90 -40.86 3.40
N TYR A 297 -18.65 -39.83 4.22
CA TYR A 297 -17.33 -39.22 4.34
C TYR A 297 -16.60 -39.87 5.52
N LEU A 298 -15.66 -40.77 5.23
CA LEU A 298 -14.64 -41.14 6.21
C LEU A 298 -13.71 -39.93 6.37
N SER A 299 -13.71 -39.28 7.53
CA SER A 299 -12.69 -38.29 7.87
C SER A 299 -11.32 -38.98 7.94
N LEU A 300 -10.27 -38.30 7.48
CA LEU A 300 -8.90 -38.82 7.46
C LEU A 300 -8.43 -39.25 8.87
N GLU A 301 -8.95 -38.60 9.92
CA GLU A 301 -8.74 -39.00 11.32
C GLU A 301 -9.34 -40.37 11.64
N LYS A 302 -10.54 -40.70 11.14
CA LYS A 302 -11.14 -42.02 11.31
C LYS A 302 -10.41 -43.07 10.50
N ALA A 303 -9.89 -42.73 9.31
CA ALA A 303 -9.06 -43.65 8.52
C ALA A 303 -7.71 -43.93 9.21
N ILE A 304 -7.05 -42.90 9.75
CA ILE A 304 -5.76 -43.04 10.46
C ILE A 304 -5.95 -43.75 11.80
N PHE A 305 -7.02 -43.45 12.55
CA PHE A 305 -7.33 -44.12 13.81
C PHE A 305 -7.78 -45.58 13.60
N LEU A 306 -8.56 -45.89 12.55
CA LEU A 306 -8.93 -47.27 12.20
C LEU A 306 -7.71 -48.07 11.72
N ILE A 307 -6.77 -47.45 10.99
CA ILE A 307 -5.49 -48.08 10.61
C ILE A 307 -4.58 -48.28 11.82
N TYR A 308 -4.61 -47.39 12.82
CA TYR A 308 -3.82 -47.51 14.05
C TYR A 308 -4.41 -48.55 15.02
N VAL A 309 -5.75 -48.63 15.13
CA VAL A 309 -6.49 -49.58 15.99
C VAL A 309 -6.53 -51.00 15.39
N LEU A 310 -6.65 -51.14 14.06
CA LEU A 310 -6.51 -52.43 13.38
C LEU A 310 -5.07 -52.97 13.41
N ARG A 311 -4.08 -52.15 13.79
CA ARG A 311 -2.67 -52.54 13.94
C ARG A 311 -2.32 -53.09 15.32
N MET A 312 -3.10 -52.77 16.36
CA MET A 312 -2.82 -53.23 17.73
C MET A 312 -3.46 -54.58 18.06
N THR A 313 -4.26 -55.17 17.15
CA THR A 313 -5.02 -56.40 17.43
C THR A 313 -4.72 -57.57 16.49
N ALA A 314 -3.80 -57.45 15.53
CA ALA A 314 -3.46 -58.53 14.61
C ALA A 314 -1.94 -58.87 14.64
N PRO A 315 -1.55 -60.16 14.66
CA PRO A 315 -0.13 -60.54 14.67
C PRO A 315 0.51 -60.36 13.28
N LEU A 316 1.57 -59.54 13.25
CA LEU A 316 2.63 -59.36 12.22
C LEU A 316 2.23 -59.30 10.72
N PRO A 317 2.41 -58.15 10.03
CA PRO A 317 2.25 -58.09 8.58
C PRO A 317 3.56 -58.07 7.79
N ASN A 318 3.52 -58.83 6.68
CA ASN A 318 4.44 -59.03 5.56
C ASN A 318 5.18 -57.74 5.05
N PRO A 319 6.45 -57.80 4.60
CA PRO A 319 7.27 -56.62 4.22
C PRO A 319 6.68 -55.76 3.08
N PHE A 320 5.76 -56.31 2.28
CA PHE A 320 5.12 -55.61 1.16
C PHE A 320 4.23 -54.42 1.60
N HIS A 321 3.61 -54.50 2.79
CA HIS A 321 2.75 -53.41 3.31
C HIS A 321 3.55 -52.22 3.86
N LEU A 322 4.81 -52.43 4.29
CA LEU A 322 5.71 -51.35 4.74
C LEU A 322 6.18 -50.48 3.58
N VAL A 323 6.40 -51.08 2.41
CA VAL A 323 6.83 -50.35 1.20
C VAL A 323 5.71 -49.46 0.65
N MET A 324 4.47 -49.97 0.61
CA MET A 324 3.30 -49.19 0.17
C MET A 324 2.92 -48.05 1.15
N ALA A 325 3.02 -48.30 2.46
CA ALA A 325 2.81 -47.23 3.47
C ALA A 325 3.91 -46.15 3.40
N GLY A 326 5.16 -46.54 3.17
CA GLY A 326 6.27 -45.61 2.94
C GLY A 326 6.10 -44.78 1.66
N GLN A 327 5.52 -45.35 0.60
CA GLN A 327 5.22 -44.62 -0.64
C GLN A 327 4.02 -43.67 -0.48
N LEU A 328 2.98 -44.05 0.24
CA LEU A 328 1.83 -43.18 0.53
C LEU A 328 2.20 -42.02 1.46
N VAL A 329 3.07 -42.25 2.46
CA VAL A 329 3.64 -41.19 3.31
C VAL A 329 4.59 -40.29 2.52
N ARG A 330 5.38 -40.83 1.59
CA ARG A 330 6.18 -40.03 0.63
C ARG A 330 5.29 -39.15 -0.26
N LEU A 331 4.19 -39.68 -0.79
CA LEU A 331 3.24 -38.93 -1.61
C LEU A 331 2.51 -37.85 -0.81
N ALA A 332 2.11 -38.15 0.44
CA ALA A 332 1.49 -37.19 1.34
C ALA A 332 2.48 -36.09 1.78
N LEU A 333 3.72 -36.44 2.10
CA LEU A 333 4.78 -35.48 2.42
C LEU A 333 5.19 -34.65 1.21
N LEU A 334 5.23 -35.22 0.01
CA LEU A 334 5.42 -34.47 -1.25
C LEU A 334 4.25 -33.51 -1.49
N PHE A 335 3.00 -33.91 -1.23
CA PHE A 335 1.83 -33.04 -1.32
C PHE A 335 1.84 -31.89 -0.29
N ILE A 336 2.34 -32.18 0.93
CA ILE A 336 2.47 -31.20 2.01
C ILE A 336 3.65 -30.24 1.72
N LEU A 337 4.79 -30.74 1.23
CA LEU A 337 5.93 -29.92 0.77
C LEU A 337 5.59 -29.07 -0.46
N PHE A 338 4.73 -29.55 -1.36
CA PHE A 338 4.23 -28.78 -2.50
C PHE A 338 3.22 -27.68 -2.10
N ARG A 339 2.68 -27.73 -0.88
CA ARG A 339 1.74 -26.74 -0.32
C ARG A 339 2.35 -25.80 0.72
N ILE A 340 3.54 -26.09 1.26
CA ILE A 340 4.28 -25.23 2.21
C ILE A 340 5.27 -24.29 1.47
N THR A 341 5.16 -24.16 0.16
CA THR A 341 5.75 -23.00 -0.51
C THR A 341 4.88 -21.79 -0.20
N SER A 342 5.25 -21.01 0.82
CA SER A 342 4.76 -19.63 0.94
C SER A 342 5.03 -18.95 -0.40
N ALA A 343 3.97 -18.64 -1.14
CA ALA A 343 4.06 -18.04 -2.46
C ALA A 343 4.94 -16.78 -2.39
N ILE A 344 6.10 -16.83 -3.03
CA ILE A 344 7.01 -15.68 -3.13
C ILE A 344 6.44 -14.77 -4.21
N TYR A 345 5.51 -13.90 -3.85
CA TYR A 345 4.95 -12.92 -4.77
C TYR A 345 5.95 -11.78 -5.00
N VAL A 346 6.51 -11.67 -6.21
CA VAL A 346 7.48 -10.63 -6.58
C VAL A 346 6.86 -9.69 -7.60
N SER A 347 6.67 -8.42 -7.23
CA SER A 347 6.33 -7.37 -8.20
C SER A 347 7.53 -7.01 -9.07
N ARG A 348 7.29 -6.49 -10.27
CA ARG A 348 8.37 -6.11 -11.21
C ARG A 348 8.14 -4.72 -11.75
N THR A 349 9.22 -3.95 -11.87
CA THR A 349 9.28 -2.75 -12.70
C THR A 349 9.93 -3.13 -14.02
N VAL A 350 9.33 -2.71 -15.13
CA VAL A 350 9.74 -3.07 -16.49
C VAL A 350 9.98 -1.79 -17.27
N ASP A 351 11.16 -1.68 -17.87
CA ASP A 351 11.49 -0.61 -18.82
C ASP A 351 11.20 -1.09 -20.24
N LEU A 352 10.31 -0.41 -20.93
CA LEU A 352 10.03 -0.57 -22.35
C LEU A 352 10.47 0.68 -23.10
N TYR A 353 11.75 0.74 -23.48
CA TYR A 353 12.33 1.83 -24.29
C TYR A 353 12.19 3.22 -23.65
N GLY A 354 12.45 3.33 -22.34
CA GLY A 354 12.37 4.57 -21.57
C GLY A 354 11.00 4.82 -20.93
N GLU A 355 10.02 3.95 -21.18
CA GLU A 355 8.75 3.97 -20.48
C GLU A 355 8.69 2.87 -19.41
N PHE A 356 8.40 3.26 -18.17
CA PHE A 356 8.36 2.33 -17.04
C PHE A 356 6.95 1.80 -16.81
N TYR A 357 6.85 0.51 -16.51
CA TYR A 357 5.61 -0.20 -16.19
C TYR A 357 5.76 -1.02 -14.92
N TYR A 358 4.68 -1.13 -14.14
CA TYR A 358 4.61 -1.95 -12.93
C TYR A 358 3.73 -3.17 -13.13
N LEU A 359 4.27 -4.35 -12.82
CA LEU A 359 3.55 -5.62 -12.77
C LEU A 359 3.29 -5.94 -11.30
N ALA A 360 2.01 -5.91 -10.94
CA ALA A 360 1.55 -6.36 -9.63
C ALA A 360 1.94 -7.83 -9.40
N PRO A 361 2.14 -8.27 -8.15
CA PRO A 361 2.57 -9.64 -7.88
C PRO A 361 1.55 -10.72 -8.26
N GLU A 362 0.25 -10.36 -8.34
CA GLU A 362 -0.82 -11.28 -8.70
C GLU A 362 -1.14 -11.19 -10.19
N PRO A 363 -1.00 -12.29 -10.96
CA PRO A 363 -1.47 -12.32 -12.34
C PRO A 363 -3.00 -12.29 -12.41
N ILE A 364 -3.52 -11.77 -13.52
CA ILE A 364 -4.98 -11.72 -13.78
C ILE A 364 -5.52 -13.00 -14.39
N ALA A 365 -4.71 -13.69 -15.22
CA ALA A 365 -5.07 -14.91 -15.91
C ALA A 365 -3.82 -15.69 -16.33
N ILE A 366 -3.94 -17.01 -16.50
CA ILE A 366 -2.88 -17.85 -17.04
C ILE A 366 -2.83 -17.67 -18.57
N PHE A 367 -1.63 -17.56 -19.14
CA PHE A 367 -1.45 -17.54 -20.58
C PHE A 367 -1.28 -18.98 -21.10
N PRO A 368 -2.09 -19.44 -22.07
CA PRO A 368 -2.15 -20.85 -22.47
C PRO A 368 -1.01 -21.30 -23.41
N ALA A 369 -0.03 -20.44 -23.69
CA ALA A 369 1.08 -20.75 -24.60
C ALA A 369 2.46 -20.44 -23.99
N SER A 370 3.51 -21.01 -24.58
CA SER A 370 4.88 -20.68 -24.24
C SER A 370 5.31 -19.39 -24.95
N ILE A 371 5.98 -18.49 -24.22
CA ILE A 371 6.66 -17.32 -24.81
C ILE A 371 8.13 -17.59 -25.15
N GLY A 372 8.54 -18.86 -25.13
CA GLY A 372 9.91 -19.29 -25.38
C GLY A 372 10.89 -18.81 -24.30
N ASN A 373 12.01 -18.24 -24.73
CA ASN A 373 13.07 -17.70 -23.87
C ASN A 373 12.85 -16.24 -23.47
N LYS A 374 11.72 -15.62 -23.84
CA LYS A 374 11.38 -14.25 -23.43
C LYS A 374 10.96 -14.26 -21.96
N ASP A 375 11.48 -13.33 -21.16
CA ASP A 375 11.11 -13.19 -19.75
C ASP A 375 9.81 -12.40 -19.57
N ILE A 376 9.64 -11.36 -20.39
CA ILE A 376 8.47 -10.47 -20.44
C ILE A 376 8.11 -10.23 -21.90
N LEU A 377 6.82 -10.24 -22.22
CA LEU A 377 6.28 -9.96 -23.54
C LEU A 377 5.11 -8.97 -23.43
N PRO A 378 5.30 -7.71 -23.84
CA PRO A 378 4.20 -6.74 -23.98
C PRO A 378 3.24 -7.21 -25.07
N VAL A 379 1.94 -7.13 -24.83
CA VAL A 379 0.92 -7.60 -25.75
C VAL A 379 -0.32 -6.73 -25.71
N THR A 380 -0.97 -6.54 -26.85
CA THR A 380 -2.28 -5.89 -26.91
C THR A 380 -3.36 -6.92 -27.14
N VAL A 381 -4.36 -6.98 -26.27
CA VAL A 381 -5.54 -7.84 -26.42
C VAL A 381 -6.63 -7.03 -27.11
N ILE A 382 -7.15 -7.56 -28.21
CA ILE A 382 -8.23 -6.95 -28.99
C ILE A 382 -9.34 -7.98 -29.10
N SER A 383 -10.53 -7.60 -28.62
CA SER A 383 -11.71 -8.45 -28.73
C SER A 383 -12.50 -8.04 -29.97
N THR A 384 -12.87 -9.01 -30.80
CA THR A 384 -13.69 -8.76 -31.99
C THR A 384 -14.94 -9.62 -32.01
N GLY A 385 -16.06 -8.97 -32.34
CA GLY A 385 -17.32 -9.61 -32.66
C GLY A 385 -17.56 -9.74 -34.15
N GLU A 386 -16.57 -9.52 -35.01
CA GLU A 386 -16.71 -9.61 -36.47
C GLU A 386 -16.59 -11.05 -36.97
N SER A 387 -17.31 -11.40 -38.05
CA SER A 387 -17.09 -12.68 -38.74
C SER A 387 -15.83 -12.68 -39.61
N VAL A 388 -15.42 -11.50 -40.09
CA VAL A 388 -14.17 -11.29 -40.83
C VAL A 388 -13.50 -10.02 -40.30
N LEU A 389 -12.30 -10.15 -39.75
CA LEU A 389 -11.48 -9.00 -39.34
C LEU A 389 -10.83 -8.37 -40.56
N THR A 390 -11.00 -7.06 -40.73
CA THR A 390 -10.39 -6.24 -41.79
C THR A 390 -9.35 -5.29 -41.19
N ASP A 391 -8.41 -4.81 -42.01
CA ASP A 391 -7.44 -3.78 -41.62
C ASP A 391 -8.14 -2.50 -41.14
N LYS A 392 -9.21 -2.10 -41.82
CA LYS A 392 -10.02 -0.94 -41.45
C LYS A 392 -10.52 -1.04 -40.01
N ALA A 393 -11.16 -2.16 -39.65
CA ALA A 393 -11.69 -2.35 -38.29
C ALA A 393 -10.57 -2.31 -37.23
N LEU A 394 -9.45 -2.99 -37.49
CA LEU A 394 -8.32 -3.01 -36.56
C LEU A 394 -7.65 -1.64 -36.41
N LYS A 395 -7.51 -0.89 -37.51
CA LYS A 395 -6.94 0.45 -37.54
C LYS A 395 -7.83 1.45 -36.81
N GLU A 396 -9.13 1.41 -37.05
CA GLU A 396 -10.10 2.26 -36.35
C GLU A 396 -10.04 2.04 -34.84
N THR A 397 -10.03 0.79 -34.36
CA THR A 397 -9.90 0.49 -32.92
C THR A 397 -8.59 1.03 -32.32
N ILE A 398 -7.44 0.77 -32.95
CA ILE A 398 -6.14 1.19 -32.39
C ILE A 398 -5.99 2.72 -32.42
N GLU A 399 -6.41 3.38 -33.51
CA GLU A 399 -6.35 4.84 -33.61
C GLU A 399 -7.32 5.50 -32.63
N GLU A 400 -8.51 4.93 -32.40
CA GLU A 400 -9.44 5.38 -31.36
C GLU A 400 -8.81 5.28 -29.96
N TRP A 401 -8.23 4.14 -29.62
CA TRP A 401 -7.55 3.95 -28.33
C TRP A 401 -6.44 4.97 -28.06
N LYS A 402 -5.65 5.32 -29.08
CA LYS A 402 -4.60 6.35 -28.97
C LYS A 402 -5.13 7.74 -28.65
N THR A 403 -6.42 8.02 -28.84
CA THR A 403 -7.00 9.33 -28.52
C THR A 403 -7.25 9.53 -27.03
N TYR A 404 -7.39 8.45 -26.24
CA TYR A 404 -7.79 8.53 -24.84
C TYR A 404 -6.93 7.69 -23.87
N ASP A 405 -6.23 6.67 -24.35
CA ASP A 405 -5.33 5.84 -23.53
C ASP A 405 -3.88 6.29 -23.66
N ASP A 406 -3.23 6.41 -22.51
CA ASP A 406 -1.85 6.88 -22.35
C ASP A 406 -0.90 5.78 -21.86
N VAL A 407 -1.42 4.56 -21.68
CA VAL A 407 -0.69 3.36 -21.23
C VAL A 407 -0.31 2.47 -22.41
N LEU A 408 -1.16 2.36 -23.44
CA LEU A 408 -0.83 1.65 -24.67
C LEU A 408 0.28 2.41 -25.43
N SER A 409 1.40 1.74 -25.68
CA SER A 409 2.51 2.28 -26.46
C SER A 409 2.99 1.33 -27.55
N ALA A 410 3.81 1.83 -28.48
CA ALA A 410 4.26 1.08 -29.65
C ALA A 410 4.83 -0.33 -29.35
N PRO A 411 5.60 -0.57 -28.27
CA PRO A 411 6.06 -1.90 -27.89
C PRO A 411 4.94 -2.93 -27.69
N PHE A 412 3.76 -2.53 -27.21
CA PHE A 412 2.60 -3.43 -27.03
C PHE A 412 1.97 -3.86 -28.35
N LEU A 413 2.21 -3.13 -29.45
CA LEU A 413 1.66 -3.45 -30.78
C LEU A 413 2.53 -4.44 -31.55
N LYS A 414 3.73 -4.76 -31.04
CA LYS A 414 4.60 -5.82 -31.61
C LYS A 414 4.02 -7.22 -31.41
N THR A 415 3.09 -7.39 -30.47
CA THR A 415 2.40 -8.66 -30.23
C THR A 415 0.92 -8.40 -29.99
N ILE A 416 0.06 -9.09 -30.73
CA ILE A 416 -1.40 -8.92 -30.64
C ILE A 416 -2.06 -10.24 -30.27
N VAL A 417 -3.02 -10.19 -29.35
CA VAL A 417 -3.93 -11.29 -29.03
C VAL A 417 -5.31 -10.91 -29.54
N LEU A 418 -5.82 -11.65 -30.51
CA LEU A 418 -7.17 -11.51 -31.04
C LEU A 418 -8.10 -12.48 -30.29
N LEU A 419 -8.96 -11.92 -29.44
CA LEU A 419 -10.03 -12.65 -28.79
C LEU A 419 -11.26 -12.63 -29.68
N ASN A 420 -11.77 -13.82 -29.96
CA ASN A 420 -12.98 -14.01 -30.73
C ASN A 420 -14.15 -14.20 -29.77
N ASN A 421 -15.04 -13.21 -29.74
CA ASN A 421 -16.23 -13.25 -28.89
C ASN A 421 -17.36 -14.10 -29.50
N ARG A 422 -17.23 -14.54 -30.76
CA ARG A 422 -18.15 -15.50 -31.39
C ARG A 422 -17.64 -16.93 -31.15
N LYS A 423 -18.56 -17.88 -30.91
CA LYS A 423 -18.24 -19.32 -30.86
C LYS A 423 -17.90 -19.94 -32.24
N THR A 424 -17.57 -19.11 -33.23
CA THR A 424 -17.37 -19.47 -34.65
C THR A 424 -16.05 -18.90 -35.13
N THR A 425 -15.37 -19.54 -36.08
CA THR A 425 -14.08 -19.07 -36.63
C THR A 425 -14.19 -17.66 -37.23
N VAL A 426 -13.25 -16.78 -36.88
CA VAL A 426 -13.10 -15.44 -37.49
C VAL A 426 -12.21 -15.56 -38.72
N GLY A 427 -12.69 -15.12 -39.88
CA GLY A 427 -11.85 -14.93 -41.07
C GLY A 427 -10.93 -13.72 -40.88
N ILE A 428 -9.68 -13.78 -41.36
CA ILE A 428 -8.79 -12.61 -41.37
C ILE A 428 -8.54 -12.23 -42.83
N ASP A 429 -8.91 -11.00 -43.19
CA ASP A 429 -8.68 -10.47 -44.54
C ASP A 429 -7.17 -10.29 -44.80
N PRO A 430 -6.66 -10.56 -46.02
CA PRO A 430 -5.27 -10.28 -46.37
C PRO A 430 -4.81 -8.84 -46.08
N SER A 431 -5.71 -7.85 -46.09
CA SER A 431 -5.41 -6.45 -45.76
C SER A 431 -4.88 -6.31 -44.33
N VAL A 432 -5.39 -7.10 -43.37
CA VAL A 432 -4.94 -7.10 -41.97
C VAL A 432 -3.46 -7.41 -41.87
N ILE A 433 -2.96 -8.35 -42.68
CA ILE A 433 -1.55 -8.75 -42.67
C ILE A 433 -0.65 -7.57 -43.09
N SER A 434 -1.08 -6.78 -44.07
CA SER A 434 -0.36 -5.58 -44.51
C SER A 434 -0.31 -4.53 -43.40
N TYR A 435 -1.43 -4.29 -42.72
CA TYR A 435 -1.49 -3.32 -41.62
C TYR A 435 -0.69 -3.77 -40.39
N LEU A 436 -0.76 -5.05 -40.00
CA LEU A 436 0.07 -5.60 -38.93
C LEU A 436 1.57 -5.45 -39.21
N LYS A 437 1.98 -5.57 -40.48
CA LYS A 437 3.36 -5.32 -40.90
C LYS A 437 3.73 -3.84 -40.79
N GLU A 438 2.82 -2.94 -41.15
CA GLU A 438 3.00 -1.48 -40.97
C GLU A 438 3.19 -1.12 -39.49
N LEU A 439 2.44 -1.76 -38.59
CA LEU A 439 2.59 -1.63 -37.14
C LEU A 439 3.87 -2.25 -36.58
N GLY A 440 4.60 -3.06 -37.36
CA GLY A 440 5.75 -3.82 -36.89
C GLY A 440 5.38 -4.99 -35.96
N THR A 441 4.20 -5.58 -36.13
CA THR A 441 3.76 -6.75 -35.36
C THR A 441 4.50 -8.02 -35.79
N ASP A 442 5.13 -8.67 -34.81
CA ASP A 442 5.91 -9.90 -35.01
C ASP A 442 5.10 -11.18 -34.74
N ASP A 443 4.26 -11.13 -33.70
CA ASP A 443 3.51 -12.28 -33.17
C ASP A 443 2.02 -11.95 -33.05
N VAL A 444 1.16 -12.83 -33.56
CA VAL A 444 -0.30 -12.75 -33.41
C VAL A 444 -0.81 -14.04 -32.81
N PHE A 445 -1.55 -13.94 -31.72
CA PHE A 445 -2.24 -15.06 -31.10
C PHE A 445 -3.73 -14.94 -31.33
N VAL A 446 -4.39 -16.01 -31.77
CA VAL A 446 -5.82 -16.01 -32.09
C VAL A 446 -6.56 -17.04 -31.25
N SER A 447 -7.65 -16.61 -30.62
CA SER A 447 -8.59 -17.49 -29.90
C SER A 447 -9.62 -18.11 -30.85
N GLY A 448 -9.93 -19.41 -30.72
CA GLY A 448 -11.12 -20.01 -31.37
C GLY A 448 -10.91 -20.88 -32.62
N GLY A 449 -9.75 -21.53 -32.77
CA GLY A 449 -9.67 -22.82 -33.50
C GLY A 449 -9.72 -22.79 -35.03
N LYS A 450 -8.80 -22.05 -35.67
CA LYS A 450 -8.07 -22.43 -36.91
C LYS A 450 -7.09 -21.32 -37.30
N SER A 451 -5.82 -21.67 -37.51
CA SER A 451 -4.79 -20.76 -38.03
C SER A 451 -5.04 -20.40 -39.50
N PHE A 452 -4.92 -19.12 -39.87
CA PHE A 452 -4.93 -18.68 -41.27
C PHE A 452 -3.51 -18.73 -41.87
N LYS A 453 -3.38 -18.78 -43.21
CA LYS A 453 -2.08 -18.75 -43.88
C LYS A 453 -1.47 -17.34 -43.77
N ALA A 454 -0.54 -17.16 -42.84
CA ALA A 454 0.26 -15.95 -42.74
C ALA A 454 1.57 -16.07 -43.55
N PRO A 455 2.11 -14.96 -44.08
CA PRO A 455 3.45 -14.93 -44.66
C PRO A 455 4.51 -15.23 -43.60
N LYS A 456 5.70 -15.69 -44.02
CA LYS A 456 6.82 -16.04 -43.11
C LYS A 456 7.24 -14.90 -42.16
N SER A 457 6.92 -13.65 -42.49
CA SER A 457 7.24 -12.47 -41.68
C SER A 457 6.33 -12.28 -40.46
N LEU A 458 5.20 -12.97 -40.37
CA LEU A 458 4.23 -12.84 -39.28
C LEU A 458 3.98 -14.22 -38.64
N ARG A 459 4.28 -14.36 -37.34
CA ARG A 459 4.04 -15.63 -36.63
C ARG A 459 2.63 -15.65 -36.07
N VAL A 460 1.85 -16.67 -36.44
CA VAL A 460 0.47 -16.84 -35.97
C VAL A 460 0.37 -18.07 -35.09
N TRP A 461 -0.20 -17.88 -33.92
CA TRP A 461 -0.37 -18.89 -32.89
C TRP A 461 -1.86 -19.06 -32.59
N THR A 462 -2.31 -20.29 -32.38
CA THR A 462 -3.68 -20.55 -31.90
C THR A 462 -3.65 -20.78 -30.41
N ILE A 463 -4.50 -20.07 -29.67
CA ILE A 463 -4.63 -20.19 -28.22
C ILE A 463 -6.10 -20.40 -27.84
N SER A 464 -6.35 -20.92 -26.64
CA SER A 464 -7.70 -21.11 -26.11
C SER A 464 -7.66 -21.13 -24.58
N GLY A 465 -8.80 -20.96 -23.92
CA GLY A 465 -8.93 -21.19 -22.48
C GLY A 465 -8.68 -19.98 -21.56
N PHE A 466 -8.92 -18.76 -22.03
CA PHE A 466 -8.95 -17.57 -21.18
C PHE A 466 -9.89 -16.50 -21.78
N ASP A 467 -10.37 -15.61 -20.92
CA ASP A 467 -11.24 -14.48 -21.26
C ASP A 467 -10.82 -13.30 -20.40
N ILE A 468 -10.29 -12.25 -21.03
CA ILE A 468 -9.80 -11.03 -20.37
C ILE A 468 -10.22 -9.81 -21.19
N PRO A 469 -10.46 -8.64 -20.57
CA PRO A 469 -10.85 -7.43 -21.28
C PRO A 469 -9.83 -7.01 -22.35
N ALA A 470 -10.26 -6.24 -23.34
CA ALA A 470 -9.36 -5.60 -24.29
C ALA A 470 -8.37 -4.64 -23.58
N GLY A 471 -7.20 -4.42 -24.17
CA GLY A 471 -6.20 -3.48 -23.69
C GLY A 471 -4.76 -4.02 -23.68
N PRO A 472 -3.79 -3.21 -23.23
CA PRO A 472 -2.39 -3.60 -23.13
C PRO A 472 -2.16 -4.51 -21.92
N TYR A 473 -1.38 -5.57 -22.07
CA TYR A 473 -0.99 -6.48 -20.98
C TYR A 473 0.48 -6.86 -21.10
N MET A 474 1.03 -7.36 -20.01
CA MET A 474 2.35 -7.99 -19.97
C MET A 474 2.17 -9.48 -19.76
N ILE A 475 2.76 -10.30 -20.60
CA ILE A 475 2.90 -11.73 -20.35
C ILE A 475 4.25 -11.97 -19.70
N ALA A 476 4.25 -12.57 -18.51
CA ALA A 476 5.47 -12.89 -17.77
C ALA A 476 5.28 -14.18 -16.98
N ARG A 477 6.38 -14.83 -16.61
CA ARG A 477 6.35 -15.99 -15.70
C ARG A 477 6.07 -15.52 -14.26
N ASP A 478 5.10 -16.12 -13.59
CA ASP A 478 4.85 -15.90 -12.17
C ASP A 478 5.94 -16.52 -11.27
N ALA A 479 5.76 -16.42 -9.96
CA ALA A 479 6.67 -16.98 -8.96
C ALA A 479 6.91 -18.50 -9.09
N TRP A 480 6.00 -19.21 -9.76
CA TRP A 480 6.02 -20.65 -9.98
C TRP A 480 6.54 -21.02 -11.38
N GLY A 481 6.91 -20.03 -12.19
CA GLY A 481 7.34 -20.24 -13.57
C GLY A 481 6.16 -20.35 -14.56
N THR A 482 4.92 -20.15 -14.12
CA THR A 482 3.71 -20.20 -14.96
C THR A 482 3.59 -18.92 -15.77
N THR A 483 3.55 -19.04 -17.09
CA THR A 483 3.32 -17.90 -17.98
C THR A 483 1.93 -17.33 -17.77
N SER A 484 1.83 -16.06 -17.41
CA SER A 484 0.58 -15.43 -17.00
C SER A 484 0.47 -13.99 -17.51
N PHE A 485 -0.76 -13.50 -17.63
CA PHE A 485 -1.06 -12.11 -17.93
C PHE A 485 -0.99 -11.24 -16.67
N TYR A 486 -0.46 -10.04 -16.84
CA TYR A 486 -0.45 -8.96 -15.86
C TYR A 486 -0.98 -7.70 -16.54
N GLN A 487 -1.85 -6.96 -15.84
CA GLN A 487 -2.28 -5.64 -16.31
C GLN A 487 -1.06 -4.71 -16.40
N ALA A 488 -0.95 -4.03 -17.55
CA ALA A 488 0.03 -2.97 -17.73
C ALA A 488 -0.39 -1.76 -16.90
N ARG A 489 0.49 -1.33 -15.99
CA ARG A 489 0.34 -0.07 -15.27
C ARG A 489 1.54 0.81 -15.58
N LYS A 490 1.34 1.89 -16.31
CA LYS A 490 2.44 2.82 -16.64
C LYS A 490 2.81 3.61 -15.39
N LEU A 491 4.11 3.77 -15.15
CA LEU A 491 4.65 4.52 -14.03
C LEU A 491 4.90 5.96 -14.48
N TYR A 492 4.13 6.90 -13.93
CA TYR A 492 4.29 8.33 -14.15
C TYR A 492 5.05 8.97 -12.99
N PHE A 493 5.98 9.87 -13.30
CA PHE A 493 6.70 10.63 -12.29
C PHE A 493 5.81 11.76 -11.72
N ASP A 494 5.74 11.87 -10.39
CA ASP A 494 5.02 12.97 -9.73
C ASP A 494 5.94 14.15 -9.41
N GLU A 495 6.20 15.00 -10.40
CA GLU A 495 7.06 16.20 -10.25
C GLU A 495 6.56 17.22 -9.21
N THR A 496 5.29 17.14 -8.82
CA THR A 496 4.72 18.04 -7.80
C THR A 496 4.86 17.53 -6.37
N GLN A 497 5.37 16.31 -6.16
CA GLN A 497 5.37 15.64 -4.87
C GLN A 497 4.00 15.68 -4.18
N SER A 498 2.94 15.53 -4.97
CA SER A 498 1.54 15.58 -4.54
C SER A 498 1.07 14.28 -3.88
N PHE A 499 1.76 13.16 -4.11
CA PHE A 499 1.43 11.84 -3.56
C PHE A 499 2.34 11.43 -2.39
N TYR A 500 1.79 10.66 -1.46
CA TYR A 500 2.58 9.86 -0.51
C TYR A 500 3.00 8.51 -1.11
N LYS A 501 2.12 7.92 -1.90
CA LYS A 501 2.26 6.55 -2.41
C LYS A 501 1.28 6.28 -3.54
N SER A 502 1.69 5.41 -4.45
CA SER A 502 0.83 4.81 -5.46
C SER A 502 0.25 3.49 -4.97
N THR A 503 -0.94 3.15 -5.46
CA THR A 503 -1.74 2.02 -4.99
C THR A 503 -2.28 1.18 -6.12
N TYR A 504 -2.58 -0.08 -5.83
CA TYR A 504 -3.36 -0.95 -6.71
C TYR A 504 -4.26 -1.89 -5.88
N PRO A 505 -5.42 -2.30 -6.41
CA PRO A 505 -6.31 -3.22 -5.74
C PRO A 505 -5.80 -4.67 -5.81
N LEU A 506 -6.11 -5.44 -4.77
CA LEU A 506 -5.90 -6.89 -4.67
C LEU A 506 -7.24 -7.63 -4.83
N LYS A 507 -7.18 -8.93 -5.13
CA LYS A 507 -8.38 -9.76 -5.37
C LYS A 507 -9.31 -9.89 -4.16
N ASP A 508 -8.80 -9.69 -2.95
CA ASP A 508 -9.58 -9.73 -1.70
C ASP A 508 -10.25 -8.39 -1.33
N GLY A 509 -10.21 -7.43 -2.26
CA GLY A 509 -10.76 -6.08 -2.10
C GLY A 509 -9.91 -5.15 -1.23
N SER A 510 -8.75 -5.58 -0.74
CA SER A 510 -7.77 -4.70 -0.12
C SER A 510 -6.89 -4.01 -1.17
N PHE A 511 -6.08 -3.05 -0.73
CA PHE A 511 -5.13 -2.33 -1.57
C PHE A 511 -3.70 -2.55 -1.07
N SER A 512 -2.76 -2.51 -2.00
CA SER A 512 -1.34 -2.57 -1.73
C SER A 512 -0.62 -1.36 -2.33
N VAL A 513 0.57 -1.07 -1.81
CA VAL A 513 1.44 -0.01 -2.30
C VAL A 513 2.26 -0.53 -3.48
N VAL A 514 2.39 0.29 -4.52
CA VAL A 514 3.30 0.03 -5.62
C VAL A 514 4.73 0.09 -5.11
N SER A 515 5.43 -1.04 -5.17
CA SER A 515 6.85 -1.15 -4.79
C SER A 515 7.75 -0.89 -6.00
N ALA A 516 7.73 0.34 -6.52
CA ALA A 516 8.62 0.80 -7.58
C ALA A 516 9.51 1.93 -7.03
N SER A 517 10.81 1.65 -6.89
CA SER A 517 11.82 2.66 -6.59
C SER A 517 12.65 2.87 -7.85
N LEU A 518 12.63 4.10 -8.36
CA LEU A 518 13.46 4.57 -9.46
C LEU A 518 14.35 5.71 -8.93
N ASP A 519 15.42 6.03 -9.64
CA ASP A 519 16.37 7.06 -9.22
C ASP A 519 15.73 8.45 -9.38
N THR A 520 15.20 9.01 -8.29
CA THR A 520 14.52 10.30 -8.25
C THR A 520 14.92 11.14 -7.05
N ASP A 521 14.59 12.42 -7.12
CA ASP A 521 14.87 13.45 -6.11
C ASP A 521 14.04 13.36 -4.82
N SER A 522 13.32 12.24 -4.60
CA SER A 522 12.36 11.89 -3.51
C SER A 522 10.90 11.75 -3.96
N SER A 523 10.57 12.14 -5.19
CA SER A 523 9.20 12.07 -5.69
C SER A 523 8.82 10.64 -6.14
N PRO A 524 7.60 10.15 -5.80
CA PRO A 524 7.19 8.79 -6.15
C PRO A 524 6.79 8.68 -7.63
N TYR A 525 6.86 7.45 -8.16
CA TYR A 525 6.17 7.10 -9.39
C TYR A 525 4.78 6.56 -9.10
N ILE A 526 3.79 6.98 -9.89
CA ILE A 526 2.40 6.56 -9.80
C ILE A 526 2.09 5.56 -10.89
N ALA A 527 1.73 4.34 -10.49
CA ALA A 527 1.31 3.29 -11.41
C ALA A 527 -0.15 3.49 -11.80
N VAL A 528 -0.39 3.66 -13.09
CA VAL A 528 -1.70 4.02 -13.63
C VAL A 528 -2.14 2.95 -14.64
N PRO A 529 -3.36 2.37 -14.49
CA PRO A 529 -3.86 1.34 -15.40
C PRO A 529 -4.40 1.94 -16.71
N SER A 530 -4.42 1.15 -17.79
CA SER A 530 -5.03 1.56 -19.07
C SER A 530 -6.53 1.82 -18.93
N ARG A 531 -7.02 2.87 -19.61
CA ARG A 531 -8.44 3.21 -19.71
C ARG A 531 -9.20 2.23 -20.59
N ILE A 532 -8.52 1.52 -21.50
CA ILE A 532 -9.15 0.54 -22.41
C ILE A 532 -9.84 -0.59 -21.64
N TYR A 533 -9.35 -0.94 -20.45
CA TYR A 533 -9.98 -1.95 -19.58
C TYR A 533 -11.43 -1.62 -19.18
N ALA A 534 -11.88 -0.39 -19.42
CA ALA A 534 -13.25 0.06 -19.17
C ALA A 534 -14.22 -0.19 -20.33
N GLU A 535 -13.77 -0.42 -21.56
CA GLU A 535 -14.64 -0.47 -22.75
C GLU A 535 -15.71 -1.57 -22.69
N GLY A 536 -15.40 -2.70 -22.05
CA GLY A 536 -16.33 -3.82 -21.87
C GLY A 536 -17.27 -3.72 -20.68
N LYS A 537 -17.20 -2.64 -19.88
CA LYS A 537 -18.02 -2.47 -18.68
C LYS A 537 -19.33 -1.76 -19.03
N ASP A 538 -20.45 -2.27 -18.51
CA ASP A 538 -21.74 -1.57 -18.64
C ASP A 538 -21.67 -0.24 -17.90
N LYS A 539 -21.72 0.88 -18.63
CA LYS A 539 -21.68 2.24 -18.08
C LYS A 539 -22.89 2.58 -17.20
N LYS A 540 -23.98 1.80 -17.26
CA LYS A 540 -25.10 1.95 -16.31
C LYS A 540 -24.75 1.41 -14.93
N GLU A 541 -24.01 0.31 -14.87
CA GLU A 541 -23.57 -0.32 -13.62
C GLU A 541 -22.27 0.31 -13.10
N PHE A 542 -21.34 0.62 -14.01
CA PHE A 542 -20.01 1.19 -13.72
C PHE A 542 -19.84 2.55 -14.40
N PRO A 543 -20.60 3.58 -13.98
CA PRO A 543 -20.57 4.90 -14.63
C PRO A 543 -19.20 5.57 -14.56
N LEU A 544 -18.34 5.17 -13.61
CA LEU A 544 -17.00 5.70 -13.43
C LEU A 544 -15.89 4.75 -13.90
N ALA A 545 -16.25 3.73 -14.69
CA ALA A 545 -15.28 2.83 -15.32
C ALA A 545 -14.25 3.60 -16.15
N GLY A 546 -12.97 3.42 -15.84
CA GLY A 546 -11.84 4.07 -16.52
C GLY A 546 -11.47 5.44 -15.97
N VAL A 547 -12.21 5.96 -14.99
CA VAL A 547 -11.86 7.20 -14.27
C VAL A 547 -10.80 6.88 -13.23
N ARG A 548 -9.63 7.52 -13.35
CA ARG A 548 -8.51 7.37 -12.42
C ARG A 548 -8.62 8.39 -11.31
N VAL A 549 -8.66 7.89 -10.08
CA VAL A 549 -8.95 8.68 -8.88
C VAL A 549 -7.79 8.64 -7.90
N SER A 550 -7.38 9.82 -7.42
CA SER A 550 -6.50 9.95 -6.27
C SER A 550 -7.29 10.26 -5.00
N VAL A 551 -6.79 9.83 -3.84
CA VAL A 551 -7.52 9.96 -2.57
C VAL A 551 -6.65 10.62 -1.50
N LYS A 552 -7.16 11.69 -0.88
CA LYS A 552 -6.49 12.39 0.23
C LYS A 552 -6.21 11.44 1.41
N ASP A 553 -5.05 11.60 2.06
CA ASP A 553 -4.58 10.71 3.14
C ASP A 553 -5.28 10.88 4.50
N ILE A 554 -6.61 10.98 4.50
CA ILE A 554 -7.48 10.94 5.68
C ILE A 554 -8.57 9.88 5.57
N TYR A 555 -8.80 9.35 4.37
CA TYR A 555 -9.73 8.27 4.11
C TYR A 555 -9.07 6.94 4.42
N TYR A 556 -9.73 6.07 5.18
CA TYR A 556 -9.22 4.73 5.43
C TYR A 556 -9.46 3.84 4.21
N ILE A 557 -8.44 3.07 3.85
CA ILE A 557 -8.47 2.12 2.72
C ILE A 557 -7.89 0.80 3.22
N LYS A 558 -8.66 -0.28 3.07
CA LYS A 558 -8.30 -1.61 3.56
C LYS A 558 -6.95 -2.04 2.97
N GLY A 559 -6.02 -2.48 3.82
CA GLY A 559 -4.67 -2.89 3.43
C GLY A 559 -3.62 -1.78 3.47
N LEU A 560 -4.03 -0.51 3.55
CA LEU A 560 -3.11 0.64 3.59
C LEU A 560 -3.06 1.28 4.98
N LYS A 561 -1.90 1.83 5.34
CA LYS A 561 -1.76 2.75 6.47
C LYS A 561 -2.20 4.15 6.05
N THR A 562 -2.75 4.93 6.98
CA THR A 562 -3.11 6.35 6.76
C THR A 562 -2.22 7.22 7.64
N SER A 563 -1.57 8.26 7.11
CA SER A 563 -0.71 9.14 7.93
C SER A 563 -1.44 10.35 8.49
N CYS A 564 -2.53 10.79 7.84
CA CYS A 564 -3.18 12.05 8.16
C CYS A 564 -2.21 13.25 8.13
N GLY A 565 -1.14 13.17 7.33
CA GLY A 565 -0.09 14.19 7.29
C GLY A 565 0.82 14.24 8.52
N ASN A 566 0.87 13.17 9.34
CA ASN A 566 1.71 13.10 10.55
C ASN A 566 2.50 11.78 10.65
N ARG A 567 3.81 11.86 10.88
CA ARG A 567 4.69 10.68 10.97
C ARG A 567 4.45 9.86 12.23
N ALA A 568 4.11 10.50 13.36
CA ALA A 568 3.81 9.80 14.60
C ALA A 568 2.52 8.97 14.46
N PHE A 569 1.47 9.54 13.89
CA PHE A 569 0.22 8.85 13.56
C PHE A 569 0.48 7.68 12.60
N TYR A 570 1.24 7.90 11.52
CA TYR A 570 1.62 6.84 10.59
C TYR A 570 2.39 5.72 11.29
N SER A 571 3.35 6.03 12.15
CA SER A 571 4.21 5.04 12.81
C SER A 571 3.45 4.21 13.84
N LEU A 572 2.55 4.86 14.58
CA LEU A 572 1.77 4.28 15.67
C LEU A 572 0.66 3.34 15.19
N TYR A 573 -0.12 3.74 14.18
CA TYR A 573 -1.29 2.98 13.75
C TYR A 573 -0.96 2.09 12.55
N GLY A 574 -1.43 0.83 12.58
CA GLY A 574 -1.24 -0.17 11.53
C GLY A 574 -2.03 0.07 10.25
N ALA A 575 -1.99 -0.90 9.33
CA ALA A 575 -2.82 -0.88 8.12
C ALA A 575 -4.30 -0.97 8.50
N ARG A 576 -5.16 -0.25 7.78
CA ARG A 576 -6.60 -0.25 8.00
C ARG A 576 -7.20 -1.57 7.52
N ASN A 577 -8.19 -2.06 8.25
CA ASN A 577 -8.96 -3.26 7.91
C ASN A 577 -10.25 -2.95 7.13
N VAL A 578 -10.57 -1.68 6.96
CA VAL A 578 -11.77 -1.17 6.29
C VAL A 578 -11.40 -0.16 5.20
N THR A 579 -12.22 -0.10 4.17
CA THR A 579 -12.24 1.00 3.20
C THR A 579 -13.45 1.86 3.51
N SER A 580 -13.26 3.17 3.66
CA SER A 580 -14.34 4.08 3.98
C SER A 580 -15.45 3.99 2.93
N PRO A 581 -16.73 4.11 3.29
CA PRO A 581 -17.81 3.95 2.32
C PRO A 581 -17.72 4.95 1.17
N ALA A 582 -17.21 6.16 1.42
CA ALA A 582 -16.96 7.16 0.38
C ALA A 582 -15.99 6.65 -0.70
N VAL A 583 -14.89 5.98 -0.32
CA VAL A 583 -13.93 5.39 -1.27
C VAL A 583 -14.46 4.06 -1.83
N GLY A 584 -15.09 3.23 -1.00
CA GLY A 584 -15.69 1.96 -1.41
C GLY A 584 -16.72 2.15 -2.54
N ARG A 585 -17.52 3.22 -2.47
CA ARG A 585 -18.46 3.60 -3.53
C ARG A 585 -17.76 3.86 -4.87
N LEU A 586 -16.61 4.51 -4.89
CA LEU A 586 -15.86 4.75 -6.13
C LEU A 586 -15.41 3.45 -6.78
N VAL A 587 -14.96 2.49 -5.97
CA VAL A 587 -14.58 1.15 -6.44
C VAL A 587 -15.80 0.43 -7.03
N THR A 588 -16.96 0.48 -6.35
CA THR A 588 -18.21 -0.12 -6.85
C THR A 588 -18.66 0.51 -8.17
N LEU A 589 -18.50 1.82 -8.33
CA LEU A 589 -18.84 2.54 -9.57
C LEU A 589 -17.80 2.33 -10.69
N GLY A 590 -16.72 1.59 -10.44
CA GLY A 590 -15.75 1.16 -11.43
C GLY A 590 -14.49 2.03 -11.56
N SER A 591 -14.28 3.01 -10.69
CA SER A 591 -13.07 3.87 -10.70
C SER A 591 -11.80 3.14 -10.30
N ASP A 592 -10.67 3.59 -10.82
CA ASP A 592 -9.34 3.09 -10.48
C ASP A 592 -8.67 3.99 -9.44
N ILE A 593 -8.45 3.48 -8.22
CA ILE A 593 -7.74 4.23 -7.17
C ILE A 593 -6.22 4.10 -7.37
N ILE A 594 -5.58 5.15 -7.90
CA ILE A 594 -4.18 5.12 -8.37
C ILE A 594 -3.15 5.53 -7.31
N GLY A 595 -3.58 6.24 -6.27
CA GLY A 595 -2.66 6.68 -5.22
C GLY A 595 -3.29 7.55 -4.14
N ILE A 596 -2.48 7.80 -3.12
CA ILE A 596 -2.84 8.57 -1.94
C ILE A 596 -2.14 9.93 -1.97
N THR A 597 -2.92 11.01 -1.97
CA THR A 597 -2.41 12.39 -2.05
C THR A 597 -2.15 12.99 -0.68
N LYS A 598 -1.16 13.90 -0.63
CA LYS A 598 -0.77 14.62 0.57
C LYS A 598 -1.89 15.52 1.08
N THR A 599 -1.92 15.68 2.39
CA THR A 599 -2.85 16.55 3.12
C THR A 599 -2.07 17.42 4.10
N VAL A 600 -2.60 18.61 4.39
CA VAL A 600 -2.20 19.30 5.63
C VAL A 600 -2.49 18.37 6.81
N GLN A 601 -1.62 18.40 7.81
CA GLN A 601 -1.71 17.58 9.01
C GLN A 601 -3.11 17.66 9.64
N PHE A 602 -3.72 16.48 9.82
CA PHE A 602 -5.08 16.26 10.30
C PHE A 602 -6.14 17.12 9.59
N ALA A 603 -5.99 17.33 8.28
CA ALA A 603 -6.90 18.15 7.46
C ALA A 603 -7.10 19.60 7.95
N ASN A 604 -6.23 20.09 8.82
CA ASN A 604 -6.28 21.43 9.40
C ASN A 604 -5.80 22.49 8.39
N GLY A 605 -5.74 23.77 8.75
CA GLY A 605 -5.08 24.81 7.94
C GLY A 605 -3.61 25.00 8.31
N ASP A 606 -2.70 25.17 7.36
CA ASP A 606 -1.29 25.43 7.68
C ASP A 606 -0.60 26.20 6.56
N LYS A 607 0.53 26.87 6.83
CA LYS A 607 1.38 27.45 5.77
C LYS A 607 2.29 26.37 5.21
N ALA A 608 1.96 25.91 3.99
CA ALA A 608 2.62 24.81 3.29
C ALA A 608 4.16 24.85 3.30
N THR A 609 4.78 26.02 3.20
CA THR A 609 6.24 26.17 3.02
C THR A 609 7.00 26.57 4.29
N ALA A 610 6.32 26.98 5.37
CA ALA A 610 6.96 27.48 6.60
C ALA A 610 6.77 26.54 7.79
N ASP A 611 5.64 25.82 7.86
CA ASP A 611 5.19 25.16 9.09
C ASP A 611 5.22 23.61 9.00
N TRP A 612 5.51 23.03 7.83
CA TRP A 612 5.51 21.57 7.62
C TRP A 612 6.83 20.95 8.07
N VAL A 613 6.77 20.14 9.13
CA VAL A 613 7.93 19.49 9.77
C VAL A 613 8.04 17.98 9.47
N ASP A 614 6.94 17.36 9.04
CA ASP A 614 6.84 15.91 8.84
C ASP A 614 7.06 15.47 7.39
N TYR A 615 6.28 16.06 6.49
CA TYR A 615 6.29 15.78 5.06
C TYR A 615 6.47 17.11 4.33
N HIS A 616 7.12 17.13 3.17
CA HIS A 616 7.17 18.37 2.40
C HIS A 616 5.83 18.63 1.70
N ALA A 617 5.40 19.89 1.65
CA ALA A 617 4.20 20.27 0.91
C ALA A 617 4.34 20.01 -0.61
N PRO A 618 3.23 19.73 -1.31
CA PRO A 618 3.25 19.66 -2.77
C PRO A 618 3.63 21.00 -3.41
N PHE A 619 4.29 20.93 -4.55
CA PHE A 619 4.54 22.09 -5.42
C PHE A 619 3.35 22.32 -6.36
N VAL A 620 3.10 23.58 -6.68
CA VAL A 620 2.06 23.98 -7.64
C VAL A 620 2.75 24.38 -8.93
N LEU A 621 2.54 23.64 -10.02
CA LEU A 621 3.12 24.01 -11.32
C LEU A 621 2.57 25.33 -11.86
N ARG A 622 1.36 25.74 -11.45
CA ARG A 622 0.75 27.00 -11.88
C ARG A 622 1.59 28.20 -11.50
N GLY A 623 1.71 29.15 -12.41
CA GLY A 623 2.51 30.34 -12.20
C GLY A 623 3.99 29.98 -12.13
N ASP A 624 4.66 30.36 -11.03
CA ASP A 624 6.12 30.23 -10.91
C ASP A 624 6.64 28.85 -10.50
N GLY A 625 5.76 27.90 -10.15
CA GLY A 625 6.16 26.55 -9.71
C GLY A 625 6.37 26.39 -8.20
N TYR A 626 6.37 27.49 -7.42
CA TYR A 626 6.75 27.51 -6.00
C TYR A 626 5.66 28.05 -5.08
N ARG A 627 4.43 28.18 -5.58
CA ARG A 627 3.30 28.71 -4.82
C ARG A 627 2.75 27.69 -3.81
N GLU A 628 2.16 28.20 -2.74
CA GLU A 628 1.39 27.39 -1.80
C GLU A 628 0.16 26.78 -2.52
N PRO A 629 -0.07 25.45 -2.49
CA PRO A 629 -1.21 24.77 -3.15
C PRO A 629 -2.58 25.07 -2.54
N SER A 630 -2.63 25.85 -1.45
CA SER A 630 -3.75 25.93 -0.52
C SER A 630 -4.07 24.56 0.09
N GLY A 631 -4.87 24.54 1.16
CA GLY A 631 -5.11 23.31 1.92
C GLY A 631 -6.50 23.24 2.52
N SER A 632 -6.86 22.09 3.09
CA SER A 632 -5.97 20.97 3.41
C SER A 632 -5.81 19.89 2.33
N SER A 633 -6.60 19.90 1.26
CA SER A 633 -6.48 18.92 0.16
C SER A 633 -5.38 19.32 -0.84
N THR A 634 -4.18 19.60 -0.32
CA THR A 634 -3.04 20.17 -1.06
C THR A 634 -2.60 19.27 -2.21
N GLY A 635 -2.38 17.98 -1.95
CA GLY A 635 -1.95 17.02 -2.97
C GLY A 635 -3.03 16.75 -4.00
N ALA A 636 -4.31 16.81 -3.61
CA ALA A 636 -5.42 16.68 -4.54
C ALA A 636 -5.43 17.82 -5.57
N GLY A 637 -5.30 19.08 -5.11
CA GLY A 637 -5.23 20.24 -6.01
C GLY A 637 -4.00 20.24 -6.93
N ALA A 638 -2.82 19.96 -6.35
CA ALA A 638 -1.56 19.93 -7.08
C ALA A 638 -1.56 18.81 -8.13
N SER A 639 -1.89 17.57 -7.75
CA SER A 639 -1.90 16.42 -8.67
C SER A 639 -2.85 16.62 -9.85
N THR A 640 -4.09 17.03 -9.58
CA THR A 640 -5.12 17.20 -10.62
C THR A 640 -4.78 18.31 -11.60
N SER A 641 -4.14 19.39 -11.14
CA SER A 641 -3.75 20.50 -12.04
C SER A 641 -2.45 20.24 -12.81
N ALA A 642 -1.59 19.36 -12.31
CA ALA A 642 -0.29 19.05 -12.91
C ALA A 642 -0.34 17.89 -13.91
N HIS A 643 -1.16 16.88 -13.66
CA HIS A 643 -1.02 15.58 -14.31
C HIS A 643 -2.21 15.24 -15.22
N GLU A 644 -1.92 14.98 -16.51
CA GLU A 644 -2.96 14.58 -17.47
C GLU A 644 -3.61 13.22 -17.13
N TRP A 645 -2.87 12.35 -16.46
CA TRP A 645 -3.28 11.00 -16.10
C TRP A 645 -4.09 10.91 -14.78
N VAL A 646 -4.29 12.04 -14.07
CA VAL A 646 -5.20 12.15 -12.91
C VAL A 646 -6.52 12.78 -13.38
N ASP A 647 -7.59 12.00 -13.38
CA ASP A 647 -8.89 12.48 -13.85
C ASP A 647 -9.67 13.21 -12.75
N VAL A 648 -9.69 12.64 -11.53
CA VAL A 648 -10.38 13.20 -10.35
C VAL A 648 -9.53 13.00 -9.09
N ALA A 649 -9.53 13.98 -8.19
CA ALA A 649 -8.95 13.82 -6.86
C ALA A 649 -9.99 14.03 -5.77
N ILE A 650 -10.09 13.09 -4.83
CA ILE A 650 -10.94 13.18 -3.66
C ILE A 650 -10.22 13.92 -2.53
N GLY A 651 -10.91 14.88 -1.92
CA GLY A 651 -10.45 15.58 -0.73
C GLY A 651 -11.58 15.76 0.27
N SER A 652 -11.41 16.70 1.19
CA SER A 652 -12.44 17.07 2.16
C SER A 652 -12.50 18.58 2.34
N ASP A 653 -13.66 19.09 2.73
CA ASP A 653 -13.89 20.52 2.98
C ASP A 653 -14.66 20.76 4.28
N THR A 654 -13.94 21.27 5.29
CA THR A 654 -14.50 21.75 6.57
C THR A 654 -14.68 23.27 6.56
N GLY A 655 -13.70 23.99 5.99
CA GLY A 655 -13.60 25.45 6.01
C GLY A 655 -13.20 26.11 4.69
N GLY A 656 -12.98 25.34 3.64
CA GLY A 656 -12.44 25.77 2.33
C GLY A 656 -11.39 24.81 1.76
N SER A 657 -11.32 23.58 2.25
CA SER A 657 -10.24 22.63 1.95
C SER A 657 -10.37 21.89 0.61
N ILE A 658 -11.47 22.10 -0.13
CA ILE A 658 -11.58 21.81 -1.56
C ILE A 658 -11.53 23.12 -2.35
N ARG A 659 -12.27 24.13 -1.89
CA ARG A 659 -12.46 25.39 -2.63
C ARG A 659 -11.18 26.20 -2.77
N GLY A 660 -10.36 26.25 -1.71
CA GLY A 660 -9.04 26.87 -1.73
C GLY A 660 -8.11 26.22 -2.75
N PRO A 661 -7.85 24.90 -2.66
CA PRO A 661 -7.07 24.17 -3.66
C PRO A 661 -7.63 24.32 -5.09
N ALA A 662 -8.96 24.28 -5.27
CA ALA A 662 -9.59 24.48 -6.58
C ALA A 662 -9.23 25.85 -7.17
N GLY A 663 -9.42 26.92 -6.38
CA GLY A 663 -9.17 28.29 -6.84
C GLY A 663 -7.68 28.58 -7.08
N THR A 664 -6.79 28.11 -6.22
CA THR A 664 -5.34 28.32 -6.38
C THR A 664 -4.76 27.56 -7.57
N ASN A 665 -5.24 26.34 -7.83
CA ASN A 665 -4.74 25.51 -8.92
C ASN A 665 -5.49 25.72 -10.25
N GLY A 666 -6.57 26.51 -10.23
CA GLY A 666 -7.37 26.84 -11.40
C GLY A 666 -8.12 25.64 -11.96
N ILE A 667 -8.77 24.87 -11.08
CA ILE A 667 -9.52 23.65 -11.42
C ILE A 667 -10.90 23.69 -10.77
N TYR A 668 -11.80 22.80 -11.21
CA TYR A 668 -13.14 22.67 -10.64
C TYR A 668 -13.09 21.99 -9.29
N GLY A 669 -13.90 22.44 -8.34
CA GLY A 669 -14.01 21.81 -7.02
C GLY A 669 -15.40 21.97 -6.42
N ILE A 670 -15.89 20.97 -5.70
CA ILE A 670 -17.16 21.05 -4.98
C ILE A 670 -16.95 20.78 -3.50
N ARG A 671 -17.42 21.72 -2.68
CA ARG A 671 -17.89 21.40 -1.34
C ARG A 671 -19.38 21.09 -1.45
N PRO A 672 -19.81 19.84 -1.25
CA PRO A 672 -21.24 19.55 -1.33
C PRO A 672 -21.95 19.95 -0.03
N SER A 673 -23.28 19.85 -0.02
CA SER A 673 -24.07 19.95 1.21
C SER A 673 -23.53 19.00 2.29
N VAL A 674 -23.54 19.44 3.56
CA VAL A 674 -23.14 18.54 4.65
C VAL A 674 -24.11 17.36 4.73
N GLY A 675 -23.54 16.15 4.72
CA GLY A 675 -24.26 14.89 4.64
C GLY A 675 -24.41 14.32 3.23
N ALA A 676 -23.81 14.93 2.20
CA ALA A 676 -23.85 14.45 0.81
C ALA A 676 -23.44 12.98 0.65
N ILE A 677 -22.39 12.58 1.36
CA ILE A 677 -21.91 11.20 1.46
C ILE A 677 -21.41 10.96 2.88
N THR A 678 -21.51 9.72 3.35
CA THR A 678 -21.03 9.37 4.70
C THR A 678 -19.51 9.51 4.82
N LEU A 679 -19.07 10.05 5.95
CA LEU A 679 -17.67 10.20 6.34
C LEU A 679 -17.23 9.17 7.40
N ALA A 680 -17.97 8.07 7.54
CA ALA A 680 -17.51 6.95 8.35
C ALA A 680 -16.13 6.47 7.86
N ASP A 681 -15.25 6.13 8.81
CA ASP A 681 -13.86 5.72 8.55
C ASP A 681 -13.03 6.76 7.77
N VAL A 682 -13.34 8.04 7.99
CA VAL A 682 -12.52 9.19 7.57
C VAL A 682 -12.07 9.93 8.81
N MET A 683 -10.80 10.32 8.88
CA MET A 683 -10.29 11.09 10.02
C MET A 683 -10.98 12.47 10.07
N PRO A 684 -11.66 12.83 11.17
CA PRO A 684 -12.47 14.04 11.23
C PRO A 684 -11.67 15.29 11.65
N LEU A 685 -12.11 16.44 11.16
CA LEU A 685 -11.78 17.74 11.74
C LEU A 685 -12.98 18.26 12.56
N SER A 686 -14.18 18.26 11.98
CA SER A 686 -15.41 18.62 12.68
C SER A 686 -16.63 17.97 12.02
N ASP A 687 -17.23 16.98 12.66
CA ASP A 687 -18.31 16.16 12.07
C ASP A 687 -19.54 16.98 11.64
N VAL A 688 -19.75 18.15 12.27
CA VAL A 688 -20.87 19.04 11.95
C VAL A 688 -20.61 19.92 10.72
N LEU A 689 -19.35 20.02 10.26
CA LEU A 689 -18.91 20.89 9.16
C LEU A 689 -18.28 20.11 7.99
N ASP A 690 -17.72 18.94 8.27
CA ASP A 690 -16.92 18.14 7.33
C ASP A 690 -17.77 17.63 6.16
N THR A 691 -17.17 17.67 4.97
CA THR A 691 -17.75 17.14 3.73
C THR A 691 -16.67 16.44 2.92
N ALA A 692 -17.03 15.39 2.18
CA ALA A 692 -16.18 14.83 1.14
C ALA A 692 -16.44 15.60 -0.16
N GLY A 693 -15.40 16.15 -0.76
CA GLY A 693 -15.51 16.84 -2.04
C GLY A 693 -14.46 16.33 -3.01
N TYR A 694 -14.54 16.77 -4.26
CA TYR A 694 -13.61 16.33 -5.29
C TYR A 694 -13.20 17.49 -6.20
N LEU A 695 -12.09 17.27 -6.91
CA LEU A 695 -11.44 18.20 -7.80
C LEU A 695 -11.23 17.54 -9.17
N THR A 696 -11.48 18.26 -10.26
CA THR A 696 -11.17 17.82 -11.63
C THR A 696 -10.93 19.01 -12.56
N ARG A 697 -10.42 18.74 -13.76
CA ARG A 697 -10.15 19.75 -14.80
C ARG A 697 -11.27 19.86 -15.84
N ASP A 698 -12.14 18.86 -15.94
CA ASP A 698 -13.14 18.76 -16.99
C ASP A 698 -14.55 19.02 -16.42
N PRO A 699 -15.30 20.02 -16.94
CA PRO A 699 -16.63 20.34 -16.42
C PRO A 699 -17.68 19.23 -16.64
N TYR A 700 -17.56 18.43 -17.71
CA TYR A 700 -18.48 17.32 -17.95
C TYR A 700 -18.19 16.19 -16.97
N LEU A 701 -16.92 15.84 -16.79
CA LEU A 701 -16.52 14.87 -15.77
C LEU A 701 -16.88 15.38 -14.37
N PHE A 702 -16.75 16.68 -14.10
CA PHE A 702 -17.15 17.27 -12.83
C PHE A 702 -18.62 17.02 -12.53
N ARG A 703 -19.51 17.29 -13.49
CA ARG A 703 -20.95 17.01 -13.37
C ARG A 703 -21.21 15.51 -13.18
N ASP A 704 -20.74 14.69 -14.10
CA ASP A 704 -21.09 13.27 -14.17
C ASP A 704 -20.55 12.48 -12.98
N PHE A 705 -19.32 12.80 -12.55
CA PHE A 705 -18.72 12.23 -11.36
C PHE A 705 -19.51 12.55 -10.10
N GLY A 706 -19.88 13.82 -9.88
CA GLY A 706 -20.64 14.23 -8.70
C GLY A 706 -22.03 13.60 -8.65
N LYS A 707 -22.72 13.54 -9.80
CA LYS A 707 -24.04 12.92 -9.89
C LYS A 707 -23.96 11.43 -9.58
N ALA A 708 -22.95 10.71 -10.09
CA ALA A 708 -22.78 9.29 -9.79
C ALA A 708 -22.37 9.06 -8.33
N TRP A 709 -21.38 9.81 -7.83
CA TRP A 709 -20.80 9.59 -6.50
C TRP A 709 -21.76 9.97 -5.37
N TYR A 710 -22.65 10.95 -5.56
CA TYR A 710 -23.64 11.33 -4.55
C TYR A 710 -25.05 10.74 -4.79
N ALA A 711 -25.24 9.87 -5.79
CA ALA A 711 -26.58 9.40 -6.22
C ALA A 711 -27.41 8.69 -5.13
N GLU A 712 -26.79 8.14 -4.09
CA GLU A 712 -27.52 7.49 -2.97
C GLU A 712 -28.15 8.50 -2.00
N ASN A 713 -27.86 9.79 -2.15
CA ASN A 713 -28.45 10.81 -1.30
C ASN A 713 -29.82 11.25 -1.84
N GLU A 714 -30.87 10.88 -1.14
CA GLU A 714 -32.25 11.20 -1.52
C GLU A 714 -32.56 12.70 -1.53
N LEU A 715 -31.75 13.55 -0.88
CA LEU A 715 -31.89 15.00 -0.94
C LEU A 715 -31.56 15.57 -2.33
N PHE A 716 -30.79 14.84 -3.14
CA PHE A 716 -30.26 15.34 -4.40
C PHE A 716 -31.08 14.86 -5.58
N ARG A 717 -31.58 15.81 -6.36
CA ARG A 717 -32.31 15.57 -7.62
C ARG A 717 -32.04 16.68 -8.61
N SER A 718 -32.21 16.38 -9.89
CA SER A 718 -32.21 17.40 -10.95
C SER A 718 -33.51 18.19 -10.95
N TYR A 719 -33.44 19.44 -11.42
CA TYR A 719 -34.56 20.38 -11.45
C TYR A 719 -34.83 20.83 -12.89
N PRO A 720 -36.10 21.15 -13.26
CA PRO A 720 -36.47 21.47 -14.63
C PRO A 720 -35.90 22.82 -15.12
N SER A 721 -35.52 23.70 -14.19
CA SER A 721 -35.00 25.02 -14.52
C SER A 721 -33.96 25.50 -13.50
N PHE A 722 -33.31 26.63 -13.81
CA PHE A 722 -32.28 27.24 -12.97
C PHE A 722 -32.77 28.56 -12.34
N PRO A 723 -32.21 28.96 -11.19
CA PRO A 723 -32.58 30.19 -10.50
C PRO A 723 -32.44 31.41 -11.41
N LYS A 724 -33.42 32.33 -11.36
CA LYS A 724 -33.45 33.55 -12.18
C LYS A 724 -32.88 34.78 -11.47
N GLN A 725 -32.36 34.60 -10.27
CA GLN A 725 -31.72 35.65 -9.48
C GLN A 725 -30.30 35.24 -9.11
N ILE A 726 -29.34 36.11 -9.41
CA ILE A 726 -27.93 35.94 -9.09
C ILE A 726 -27.55 37.01 -8.07
N LEU A 727 -27.13 36.59 -6.89
CA LEU A 727 -26.72 37.47 -5.80
C LEU A 727 -25.20 37.64 -5.86
N LEU A 728 -24.72 38.89 -5.93
CA LEU A 728 -23.29 39.20 -6.04
C LEU A 728 -22.74 39.71 -4.71
N SER A 729 -21.65 39.12 -4.24
CA SER A 729 -20.92 39.60 -3.07
C SER A 729 -20.36 41.02 -3.28
N PRO A 730 -20.35 41.89 -2.25
CA PRO A 730 -19.63 43.16 -2.28
C PRO A 730 -18.13 42.99 -2.56
N SER A 731 -17.55 41.82 -2.31
CA SER A 731 -16.12 41.54 -2.50
C SER A 731 -15.67 41.60 -3.98
N PHE A 732 -16.58 41.59 -4.96
CA PHE A 732 -16.23 41.84 -6.35
C PHE A 732 -15.75 43.28 -6.58
N ALA A 733 -16.11 44.23 -5.71
CA ALA A 733 -15.69 45.63 -5.85
C ALA A 733 -14.20 45.85 -5.52
N THR A 734 -13.56 44.93 -4.80
CA THR A 734 -12.17 45.07 -4.32
C THR A 734 -11.15 44.30 -5.15
N VAL A 735 -11.55 43.63 -6.23
CA VAL A 735 -10.64 42.86 -7.08
C VAL A 735 -9.97 43.75 -8.14
N ASP A 736 -8.77 43.37 -8.57
CA ASP A 736 -8.04 44.08 -9.63
C ASP A 736 -8.83 44.15 -10.95
N ALA A 737 -8.59 45.21 -11.72
CA ALA A 737 -9.33 45.49 -12.95
C ALA A 737 -9.30 44.33 -13.96
N ALA A 738 -8.17 43.62 -14.07
CA ALA A 738 -8.03 42.46 -14.96
C ALA A 738 -8.93 41.28 -14.54
N ALA A 739 -9.00 40.98 -13.24
CA ALA A 739 -9.90 39.95 -12.72
C ALA A 739 -11.37 40.39 -12.81
N SER A 740 -11.64 41.68 -12.54
CA SER A 740 -12.98 42.27 -12.65
C SER A 740 -13.57 42.11 -14.06
N ALA A 741 -12.76 42.30 -15.11
CA ALA A 741 -13.18 42.08 -16.49
C ALA A 741 -13.59 40.61 -16.77
N ILE A 742 -12.86 39.64 -16.22
CA ILE A 742 -13.18 38.21 -16.34
C ILE A 742 -14.51 37.89 -15.64
N TYR A 743 -14.73 38.41 -14.43
CA TYR A 743 -15.99 38.21 -13.73
C TYR A 743 -17.17 38.87 -14.45
N ALA A 744 -16.99 40.08 -14.98
CA ALA A 744 -18.04 40.79 -15.71
C ALA A 744 -18.48 40.03 -16.98
N ASP A 745 -17.53 39.48 -17.75
CA ASP A 745 -17.82 38.63 -18.90
C ASP A 745 -18.60 37.37 -18.49
N PHE A 746 -18.18 36.70 -17.41
CA PHE A 746 -18.90 35.56 -16.88
C PHE A 746 -20.32 35.92 -16.43
N PHE A 747 -20.52 37.04 -15.74
CA PHE A 747 -21.86 37.49 -15.32
C PHE A 747 -22.77 37.75 -16.51
N ALA A 748 -22.27 38.40 -17.57
CA ALA A 748 -23.04 38.66 -18.78
C ALA A 748 -23.47 37.35 -19.47
N LYS A 749 -22.55 36.39 -19.58
CA LYS A 749 -22.84 35.07 -20.15
C LYS A 749 -23.82 34.25 -19.29
N LEU A 750 -23.62 34.23 -17.99
CA LEU A 750 -24.49 33.51 -17.04
C LEU A 750 -25.90 34.08 -17.04
N THR A 751 -26.05 35.40 -16.92
CA THR A 751 -27.36 36.06 -16.92
C THR A 751 -28.08 35.90 -18.25
N GLY A 752 -27.37 36.03 -19.38
CA GLY A 752 -27.93 35.75 -20.71
C GLY A 752 -28.39 34.30 -20.86
N LEU A 753 -27.57 33.32 -20.46
CA LEU A 753 -27.88 31.89 -20.57
C LEU A 753 -29.06 31.46 -19.69
N LEU A 754 -29.17 32.06 -18.51
CA LEU A 754 -30.23 31.73 -17.56
C LEU A 754 -31.46 32.62 -17.71
N GLY A 755 -31.41 33.72 -18.46
CA GLY A 755 -32.44 34.76 -18.41
C GLY A 755 -32.62 35.29 -16.99
N ALA A 756 -31.52 35.45 -16.26
CA ALA A 756 -31.48 35.84 -14.87
C ALA A 756 -31.07 37.30 -14.69
N THR A 757 -31.35 37.87 -13.52
CA THR A 757 -30.89 39.22 -13.13
C THR A 757 -29.85 39.13 -12.02
N THR A 758 -28.90 40.07 -12.01
CA THR A 758 -27.95 40.23 -10.90
C THR A 758 -28.46 41.23 -9.87
N GLN A 759 -28.14 40.98 -8.61
CA GLN A 759 -28.41 41.88 -7.50
C GLN A 759 -27.22 41.85 -6.54
N ASN A 760 -26.70 43.03 -6.19
CA ASN A 760 -25.71 43.13 -5.11
C ASN A 760 -26.35 42.71 -3.79
N PHE A 761 -25.67 41.85 -3.05
CA PHE A 761 -26.21 41.27 -1.82
C PHE A 761 -25.15 41.23 -0.73
N SER A 762 -25.36 42.02 0.33
CA SER A 762 -24.55 41.98 1.53
C SER A 762 -25.17 41.04 2.56
N ILE A 763 -24.43 40.00 2.92
CA ILE A 763 -24.82 39.08 4.01
C ILE A 763 -24.87 39.84 5.33
N GLU A 764 -23.91 40.74 5.57
CA GLU A 764 -23.84 41.53 6.80
C GLU A 764 -25.06 42.44 6.96
N GLU A 765 -25.43 43.17 5.91
CA GLU A 765 -26.60 44.07 5.96
C GLU A 765 -27.90 43.28 6.12
N THR A 766 -28.06 42.19 5.36
CA THR A 766 -29.26 41.34 5.44
C THR A 766 -29.36 40.67 6.81
N TRP A 767 -28.24 40.16 7.34
CA TRP A 767 -28.19 39.60 8.68
C TRP A 767 -28.55 40.67 9.72
N ASN A 768 -27.92 41.84 9.71
CA ASN A 768 -28.20 42.90 10.67
C ASN A 768 -29.68 43.32 10.66
N ALA A 769 -30.33 43.29 9.50
CA ALA A 769 -31.74 43.61 9.37
C ALA A 769 -32.71 42.50 9.81
N THR A 770 -32.30 41.21 9.78
CA THR A 770 -33.23 40.07 9.89
C THR A 770 -32.83 39.00 10.90
N ASN A 771 -31.66 39.11 11.52
CA ASN A 771 -31.16 38.09 12.44
C ASN A 771 -32.00 38.05 13.74
N PRO A 772 -32.16 36.86 14.34
CA PRO A 772 -33.00 36.69 15.54
C PRO A 772 -32.30 37.09 16.85
N VAL A 773 -31.03 37.49 16.82
CA VAL A 773 -30.18 37.64 18.03
C VAL A 773 -29.73 39.07 18.31
N GLY A 774 -29.94 40.01 17.39
CA GLY A 774 -29.53 41.41 17.52
C GLY A 774 -28.02 41.66 17.49
N VAL A 775 -27.20 40.69 17.07
CA VAL A 775 -25.73 40.77 17.06
C VAL A 775 -25.21 40.67 15.62
N PRO A 776 -24.27 41.53 15.18
CA PRO A 776 -23.69 41.44 13.83
C PRO A 776 -23.04 40.08 13.54
N VAL A 777 -23.15 39.59 12.30
CA VAL A 777 -22.72 38.23 11.92
C VAL A 777 -21.24 37.97 12.17
N ASN A 778 -20.39 38.97 11.92
CA ASN A 778 -18.95 38.88 12.13
C ASN A 778 -18.56 38.78 13.60
N VAL A 779 -19.38 39.32 14.51
CA VAL A 779 -19.22 39.19 15.96
C VAL A 779 -19.82 37.86 16.42
N TYR A 780 -21.05 37.58 16.00
CA TYR A 780 -21.80 36.38 16.41
C TYR A 780 -21.09 35.08 16.03
N LEU A 781 -20.48 35.03 14.84
CA LEU A 781 -19.78 33.84 14.34
C LEU A 781 -18.25 33.91 14.48
N ASN A 782 -17.73 34.91 15.20
CA ASN A 782 -16.29 35.18 15.24
C ASN A 782 -15.47 33.98 15.73
N GLU A 783 -15.94 33.31 16.78
CA GLU A 783 -15.27 32.17 17.41
C GLU A 783 -15.87 30.82 17.01
N THR A 784 -16.98 30.82 16.26
CA THR A 784 -17.72 29.60 15.93
C THR A 784 -16.88 28.58 15.18
N TYR A 785 -16.33 28.96 14.03
CA TYR A 785 -15.50 28.04 13.26
C TYR A 785 -14.29 27.52 14.04
N PRO A 786 -13.40 28.38 14.60
CA PRO A 786 -12.19 27.90 15.26
C PRO A 786 -12.49 27.02 16.47
N THR A 787 -13.53 27.33 17.27
CA THR A 787 -13.92 26.51 18.43
C THR A 787 -14.42 25.13 18.01
N LEU A 788 -15.32 25.07 17.01
CA LEU A 788 -15.89 23.82 16.52
C LEU A 788 -14.85 22.85 15.96
N ILE A 789 -13.86 23.34 15.19
CA ILE A 789 -12.82 22.48 14.64
C ILE A 789 -11.76 22.08 15.68
N ALA A 790 -11.46 22.98 16.63
CA ALA A 790 -10.39 22.78 17.59
C ALA A 790 -10.78 21.78 18.67
N TYR A 791 -11.92 22.03 19.33
CA TYR A 791 -12.39 21.19 20.41
C TYR A 791 -12.74 19.78 19.91
N HIS A 792 -13.48 19.69 18.80
CA HIS A 792 -13.89 18.40 18.25
C HIS A 792 -12.68 17.55 17.84
N GLN A 793 -11.74 18.07 17.05
CA GLN A 793 -10.59 17.29 16.64
C GLN A 793 -9.66 16.93 17.80
N TRP A 794 -9.47 17.82 18.77
CA TRP A 794 -8.72 17.48 19.98
C TRP A 794 -9.35 16.30 20.72
N THR A 795 -10.67 16.35 20.96
CA THR A 795 -11.37 15.32 21.73
C THR A 795 -11.37 13.97 21.03
N VAL A 796 -11.60 13.91 19.72
CA VAL A 796 -11.75 12.63 19.00
C VAL A 796 -10.46 12.10 18.36
N VAL A 797 -9.47 12.95 18.09
CA VAL A 797 -8.18 12.57 17.47
C VAL A 797 -7.00 12.89 18.38
N GLY A 798 -6.83 14.15 18.76
CA GLY A 798 -5.62 14.65 19.43
C GLY A 798 -5.33 13.98 20.76
N SER A 799 -6.31 13.96 21.67
CA SER A 799 -6.19 13.38 23.02
C SER A 799 -5.79 11.91 22.97
N LYS A 800 -6.45 11.13 22.09
CA LYS A 800 -6.16 9.72 21.88
C LYS A 800 -4.78 9.50 21.28
N LEU A 801 -4.39 10.29 20.27
CA LEU A 801 -3.07 10.21 19.66
C LEU A 801 -1.96 10.45 20.69
N PHE A 802 -2.09 11.46 21.55
CA PHE A 802 -1.11 11.72 22.60
C PHE A 802 -1.02 10.57 23.61
N ALA A 803 -2.16 10.06 24.08
CA ALA A 803 -2.19 8.94 25.03
C ALA A 803 -1.57 7.66 24.45
N ASP A 804 -2.00 7.25 23.26
CA ASP A 804 -1.49 6.06 22.60
C ASP A 804 0.00 6.19 22.26
N TYR A 805 0.43 7.37 21.77
CA TYR A 805 1.84 7.60 21.42
C TYR A 805 2.74 7.59 22.66
N ALA A 806 2.31 8.22 23.76
CA ALA A 806 3.03 8.19 25.03
C ALA A 806 3.16 6.76 25.57
N ALA A 807 2.08 5.97 25.51
CA ALA A 807 2.10 4.56 25.91
C ALA A 807 3.10 3.73 25.08
N ALA A 808 3.20 3.98 23.78
CA ALA A 808 4.09 3.25 22.87
C ALA A 808 5.55 3.77 22.87
N ASN A 809 5.82 5.00 23.33
CA ASN A 809 7.12 5.67 23.16
C ASN A 809 7.71 6.19 24.48
N GLY A 810 7.46 5.49 25.60
CA GLY A 810 8.09 5.77 26.89
C GLY A 810 7.69 7.13 27.50
N GLY A 811 6.42 7.51 27.35
CA GLY A 811 5.86 8.76 27.88
C GLY A 811 6.13 10.00 27.03
N ARG A 812 6.76 9.87 25.85
CA ARG A 812 7.02 10.98 24.94
C ARG A 812 5.74 11.46 24.25
N ASN A 813 5.68 12.75 23.95
CA ASN A 813 4.61 13.32 23.12
C ASN A 813 4.93 13.19 21.62
N PRO A 814 3.92 13.03 20.76
CA PRO A 814 4.11 13.11 19.31
C PRO A 814 4.45 14.55 18.91
N HIS A 815 5.21 14.72 17.83
CA HIS A 815 5.44 16.03 17.24
C HIS A 815 4.24 16.43 16.36
N ILE A 816 3.79 17.68 16.52
CA ILE A 816 2.60 18.25 15.88
C ILE A 816 3.00 19.59 15.27
N ASN A 817 2.49 19.89 14.06
CA ASN A 817 2.75 21.17 13.40
C ASN A 817 2.27 22.32 14.30
N PRO A 818 3.01 23.45 14.37
CA PRO A 818 2.68 24.56 15.28
C PRO A 818 1.24 25.08 15.16
N ALA A 819 0.71 25.23 13.93
CA ALA A 819 -0.65 25.72 13.70
C ALA A 819 -1.73 24.74 14.22
N VAL A 820 -1.51 23.42 14.07
CA VAL A 820 -2.42 22.40 14.60
C VAL A 820 -2.37 22.41 16.12
N LEU A 821 -1.17 22.43 16.70
CA LEU A 821 -0.98 22.42 18.15
C LEU A 821 -1.63 23.63 18.82
N SER A 822 -1.43 24.84 18.26
CA SER A 822 -2.05 26.07 18.75
C SER A 822 -3.58 26.00 18.73
N ARG A 823 -4.17 25.39 17.69
CA ARG A 823 -5.62 25.21 17.61
C ARG A 823 -6.12 24.19 18.62
N TRP A 824 -5.44 23.07 18.81
CA TRP A 824 -5.85 22.12 19.85
C TRP A 824 -5.71 22.71 21.26
N GLN A 825 -4.73 23.57 21.52
CA GLN A 825 -4.65 24.33 22.78
C GLN A 825 -5.85 25.27 22.94
N TYR A 826 -6.19 26.04 21.91
CA TYR A 826 -7.39 26.88 21.91
C TYR A 826 -8.68 26.08 22.18
N GLY A 827 -8.83 24.91 21.55
CA GLY A 827 -9.97 24.02 21.79
C GLY A 827 -10.06 23.53 23.24
N GLN A 828 -8.92 23.18 23.84
CA GLN A 828 -8.86 22.80 25.26
C GLN A 828 -9.25 23.96 26.19
N GLU A 829 -8.81 25.18 25.88
CA GLU A 829 -9.15 26.39 26.65
C GLU A 829 -10.64 26.71 26.60
N LYS A 830 -11.29 26.54 25.43
CA LYS A 830 -12.74 26.74 25.27
C LYS A 830 -13.58 25.66 25.95
N GLY A 831 -13.09 24.42 25.95
CA GLY A 831 -13.77 23.29 26.59
C GLY A 831 -15.12 22.92 25.96
N GLU A 832 -15.82 21.98 26.61
CA GLU A 832 -17.10 21.46 26.11
C GLU A 832 -18.20 22.53 26.07
N ALA A 833 -18.25 23.38 27.10
CA ALA A 833 -19.25 24.43 27.19
C ALA A 833 -19.16 25.41 26.01
N GLY A 834 -17.94 25.87 25.68
CA GLY A 834 -17.72 26.73 24.52
C GLY A 834 -18.04 26.03 23.19
N TYR A 835 -17.75 24.73 23.07
CA TYR A 835 -18.16 23.96 21.90
C TYR A 835 -19.67 23.88 21.71
N VAL A 836 -20.42 23.62 22.80
CA VAL A 836 -21.89 23.54 22.77
C VAL A 836 -22.52 24.89 22.44
N GLU A 837 -21.99 25.98 23.01
CA GLU A 837 -22.41 27.35 22.71
C GLU A 837 -22.23 27.68 21.22
N GLU A 838 -21.02 27.44 20.69
CA GLU A 838 -20.72 27.74 19.29
C GLU A 838 -21.48 26.82 18.30
N LEU A 839 -21.82 25.61 18.72
CA LEU A 839 -22.68 24.73 17.93
C LEU A 839 -24.08 25.33 17.77
N ALA A 840 -24.62 25.95 18.82
CA ALA A 840 -25.90 26.66 18.78
C ALA A 840 -25.80 27.92 17.89
N HIS A 841 -24.71 28.70 17.98
CA HIS A 841 -24.49 29.86 17.10
C HIS A 841 -24.51 29.47 15.63
N ARG A 842 -23.80 28.40 15.27
CA ARG A 842 -23.79 27.84 13.91
C ARG A 842 -25.20 27.42 13.46
N GLN A 843 -25.99 26.81 14.35
CA GLN A 843 -27.37 26.38 14.02
C GLN A 843 -28.28 27.58 13.71
N VAL A 844 -28.20 28.65 14.51
CA VAL A 844 -28.96 29.88 14.25
C VAL A 844 -28.62 30.45 12.87
N PHE A 845 -27.34 30.42 12.47
CA PHE A 845 -26.94 30.87 11.14
C PHE A 845 -27.42 29.94 10.01
N GLU A 846 -27.44 28.63 10.22
CA GLU A 846 -28.01 27.68 9.26
C GLU A 846 -29.49 27.95 9.01
N GLU A 847 -30.27 28.11 10.08
CA GLU A 847 -31.69 28.41 10.00
C GLU A 847 -31.95 29.77 9.34
N TRP A 848 -31.17 30.79 9.70
CA TRP A 848 -31.25 32.10 9.05
C TRP A 848 -30.94 32.02 7.55
N THR A 849 -29.88 31.29 7.17
CA THR A 849 -29.49 31.11 5.75
C THR A 849 -30.64 30.50 4.96
N ALA A 850 -31.30 29.48 5.53
CA ALA A 850 -32.42 28.79 4.89
C ALA A 850 -33.69 29.65 4.80
N ASN A 851 -33.89 30.61 5.71
CA ASN A 851 -35.14 31.37 5.84
C ASN A 851 -35.07 32.81 5.32
N ASN A 852 -33.88 33.38 5.12
CA ASN A 852 -33.71 34.78 4.73
C ASN A 852 -32.77 35.02 3.54
N PHE A 853 -31.92 34.05 3.18
CA PHE A 853 -30.88 34.24 2.16
C PHE A 853 -31.05 33.30 0.96
N LEU A 854 -30.84 32.00 1.14
CA LEU A 854 -30.89 31.00 0.07
C LEU A 854 -32.20 30.21 0.17
N LEU A 855 -33.29 30.90 -0.17
CA LEU A 855 -34.65 30.39 -0.04
C LEU A 855 -34.94 29.22 -0.98
N ALA A 856 -35.81 28.31 -0.55
CA ALA A 856 -36.24 27.19 -1.38
C ALA A 856 -37.12 27.65 -2.55
N ASP A 857 -36.99 26.93 -3.66
CA ASP A 857 -37.87 27.07 -4.81
C ASP A 857 -38.18 25.68 -5.40
N PRO A 858 -39.45 25.31 -5.64
CA PRO A 858 -39.79 23.96 -6.08
C PRO A 858 -39.32 23.65 -7.51
N GLU A 859 -39.19 24.66 -8.37
CA GLU A 859 -38.84 24.50 -9.80
C GLU A 859 -37.34 24.63 -10.07
N THR A 860 -36.62 25.34 -9.20
CA THR A 860 -35.20 25.68 -9.37
C THR A 860 -34.32 25.23 -8.21
N CYS A 861 -34.89 24.55 -7.21
CA CYS A 861 -34.29 24.17 -5.92
C CYS A 861 -34.02 25.35 -4.97
N SER A 862 -33.37 26.39 -5.48
CA SER A 862 -32.96 27.60 -4.76
C SER A 862 -33.52 28.81 -5.50
N LYS A 863 -34.08 29.80 -4.81
CA LYS A 863 -34.58 31.02 -5.49
C LYS A 863 -33.46 31.82 -6.15
N SER A 864 -32.25 31.72 -5.61
CA SER A 864 -31.08 32.45 -6.08
C SER A 864 -29.81 31.61 -5.99
N ILE A 865 -28.78 32.04 -6.71
CA ILE A 865 -27.40 31.58 -6.58
C ILE A 865 -26.56 32.75 -6.09
N TYR A 866 -25.76 32.55 -5.04
CA TYR A 866 -24.85 33.55 -4.52
C TYR A 866 -23.43 33.34 -5.06
N LEU A 867 -22.82 34.42 -5.57
CA LEU A 867 -21.49 34.41 -6.17
C LEU A 867 -20.51 35.22 -5.33
N TYR A 868 -19.29 34.72 -5.21
CA TYR A 868 -18.15 35.46 -4.67
C TYR A 868 -16.83 35.08 -5.39
N PRO A 869 -15.83 35.98 -5.43
CA PRO A 869 -14.50 35.68 -5.97
C PRO A 869 -13.81 34.61 -5.12
N GLN A 870 -13.55 33.43 -5.67
CA GLN A 870 -12.82 32.39 -4.95
C GLN A 870 -11.30 32.59 -5.04
N ASN A 871 -10.81 33.05 -6.19
CA ASN A 871 -9.44 33.52 -6.38
C ASN A 871 -9.41 34.55 -7.51
N ALA A 872 -8.94 35.76 -7.24
CA ALA A 872 -8.85 36.84 -8.22
C ALA A 872 -7.48 36.92 -8.92
N GLY A 873 -6.71 35.82 -8.90
CA GLY A 873 -5.35 35.79 -9.43
C GLY A 873 -4.33 36.47 -8.52
N THR A 874 -4.54 36.39 -7.20
CA THR A 874 -3.66 37.01 -6.20
C THR A 874 -2.84 35.97 -5.44
N TYR A 875 -1.72 36.42 -4.88
CA TYR A 875 -0.91 35.62 -3.98
C TYR A 875 -1.43 35.78 -2.55
N SER A 876 -1.77 34.69 -1.87
CA SER A 876 -2.14 34.71 -0.45
C SER A 876 -1.42 33.61 0.31
N SER A 877 -0.87 33.93 1.48
CA SER A 877 -0.43 32.94 2.47
C SER A 877 -1.43 32.85 3.62
N ARG A 878 -1.65 31.66 4.18
CA ARG A 878 -2.62 31.46 5.27
C ARG A 878 -2.04 31.84 6.64
N PRO A 879 -2.71 32.54 7.56
CA PRO A 879 -2.15 32.83 8.88
C PRO A 879 -2.02 31.57 9.76
N SER A 880 -1.02 31.53 10.65
CA SER A 880 -0.77 30.40 11.57
C SER A 880 -1.70 30.40 12.80
N ALA A 881 -2.35 31.53 13.11
CA ALA A 881 -3.30 31.66 14.21
C ALA A 881 -4.63 30.88 13.95
N PRO A 882 -5.42 30.60 15.00
CA PRO A 882 -6.80 30.15 14.85
C PRO A 882 -7.58 31.11 13.93
N PRO A 883 -8.28 30.59 12.90
CA PRO A 883 -8.96 31.45 11.93
C PRO A 883 -10.30 31.92 12.49
N THR A 884 -10.32 33.10 13.11
CA THR A 884 -11.52 33.78 13.60
C THR A 884 -12.22 34.56 12.48
N GLY A 885 -13.43 35.02 12.78
CA GLY A 885 -14.20 35.92 11.92
C GLY A 885 -15.05 35.21 10.87
N PHE A 886 -15.79 36.01 10.11
CA PHE A 886 -16.74 35.58 9.09
C PHE A 886 -16.33 36.12 7.71
N SER A 887 -16.59 35.35 6.66
CA SER A 887 -16.37 35.74 5.26
C SER A 887 -17.31 34.97 4.32
N ASP A 888 -17.37 35.33 3.05
CA ASP A 888 -18.23 34.66 2.05
C ASP A 888 -17.99 33.16 2.00
N GLY A 889 -16.72 32.73 2.06
CA GLY A 889 -16.35 31.32 2.11
C GLY A 889 -16.82 30.57 3.37
N ARG A 890 -17.28 31.28 4.41
CA ARG A 890 -17.87 30.71 5.63
C ARG A 890 -19.37 30.49 5.54
N VAL A 891 -20.05 31.06 4.54
CA VAL A 891 -21.49 30.83 4.31
C VAL A 891 -21.78 29.34 4.17
N ALA A 892 -21.09 28.66 3.24
CA ALA A 892 -21.26 27.23 3.05
C ALA A 892 -20.85 26.40 4.27
N VAL A 893 -20.02 26.96 5.16
CA VAL A 893 -19.58 26.30 6.39
C VAL A 893 -20.70 26.26 7.41
N HIS A 894 -21.17 27.43 7.82
CA HIS A 894 -22.17 27.51 8.87
C HIS A 894 -23.56 27.16 8.35
N GLY A 895 -23.86 27.52 7.10
CA GLY A 895 -25.12 27.21 6.41
C GLY A 895 -25.24 25.79 5.86
N ARG A 896 -24.15 25.00 5.89
CA ARG A 896 -24.10 23.60 5.43
C ARG A 896 -24.57 23.40 3.97
N THR A 897 -24.41 24.44 3.16
CA THR A 897 -24.84 24.50 1.77
C THR A 897 -23.76 24.02 0.80
N PRO A 898 -24.09 23.67 -0.45
CA PRO A 898 -23.10 23.39 -1.47
C PRO A 898 -22.43 24.68 -1.98
N ASP A 899 -21.18 24.56 -2.39
CA ASP A 899 -20.35 25.62 -2.95
C ASP A 899 -19.39 25.02 -3.98
N ILE A 900 -19.59 25.39 -5.25
CA ILE A 900 -18.75 24.94 -6.36
C ILE A 900 -17.80 26.05 -6.81
N VAL A 901 -16.56 25.68 -7.10
CA VAL A 901 -15.54 26.54 -7.66
C VAL A 901 -15.40 26.26 -9.15
N ILE A 902 -15.43 27.32 -9.95
CA ILE A 902 -15.29 27.29 -11.40
C ILE A 902 -14.08 28.16 -11.80
N PRO A 903 -13.08 27.62 -12.50
CA PRO A 903 -12.03 28.44 -13.12
C PRO A 903 -12.62 29.19 -14.32
N LEU A 904 -12.36 30.51 -14.41
CA LEU A 904 -12.94 31.39 -15.42
C LEU A 904 -11.91 31.94 -16.42
N GLY A 905 -10.67 32.11 -15.99
CA GLY A 905 -9.63 32.71 -16.81
C GLY A 905 -8.33 32.83 -16.05
N GLN A 906 -7.47 33.74 -16.50
CA GLN A 906 -6.15 33.92 -15.90
C GLN A 906 -5.64 35.35 -16.07
N VAL A 907 -4.81 35.80 -15.12
CA VAL A 907 -4.23 37.15 -15.10
C VAL A 907 -2.71 37.07 -14.90
N SER A 908 -1.99 38.03 -15.47
CA SER A 908 -0.54 38.12 -15.32
C SER A 908 -0.17 38.70 -13.95
N TYR A 909 0.94 38.24 -13.40
CA TYR A 909 1.60 38.85 -12.25
C TYR A 909 3.12 38.76 -12.42
N ASN A 910 3.86 39.69 -11.82
CA ASN A 910 5.32 39.62 -11.83
C ASN A 910 5.78 38.74 -10.66
N SER A 911 6.35 37.57 -10.96
CA SER A 911 6.87 36.68 -9.92
C SER A 911 8.20 37.18 -9.42
N THR A 912 8.32 37.31 -8.11
CA THR A 912 9.60 37.58 -7.44
C THR A 912 10.49 36.34 -7.36
N ILE A 913 9.95 35.14 -7.64
CA ILE A 913 10.68 33.87 -7.62
C ILE A 913 11.31 33.61 -8.99
N SER A 914 10.53 33.63 -10.07
CA SER A 914 11.06 33.39 -11.42
C SER A 914 11.67 34.64 -12.07
N GLY A 915 11.39 35.84 -11.54
CA GLY A 915 11.90 37.10 -12.06
C GLY A 915 11.24 37.55 -13.36
N ILE A 916 10.20 36.84 -13.82
CA ILE A 916 9.45 37.14 -15.05
C ILE A 916 7.95 37.29 -14.77
N SER A 917 7.22 37.78 -15.75
CA SER A 917 5.76 37.79 -15.74
C SER A 917 5.23 36.36 -15.93
N GLU A 918 4.44 35.91 -14.98
CA GLU A 918 3.82 34.59 -14.92
C GLU A 918 2.30 34.76 -14.86
N ILE A 919 1.55 33.65 -14.92
CA ILE A 919 0.09 33.69 -15.05
C ILE A 919 -0.58 32.94 -13.89
N LEU A 920 -1.61 33.55 -13.29
CA LEU A 920 -2.41 32.96 -12.21
C LEU A 920 -3.87 32.76 -12.63
N PRO A 921 -4.50 31.68 -12.17
CA PRO A 921 -5.91 31.44 -12.46
C PRO A 921 -6.83 32.41 -11.71
N VAL A 922 -7.94 32.75 -12.35
CA VAL A 922 -9.09 33.45 -11.77
C VAL A 922 -10.23 32.45 -11.67
N SER A 923 -10.89 32.41 -10.51
CA SER A 923 -11.96 31.45 -10.22
C SER A 923 -13.07 32.06 -9.37
N ILE A 924 -14.27 31.56 -9.56
CA ILE A 924 -15.49 32.01 -8.88
C ILE A 924 -16.11 30.89 -8.07
N SER A 925 -16.74 31.24 -6.94
CA SER A 925 -17.57 30.33 -6.15
C SER A 925 -19.05 30.59 -6.39
N LEU A 926 -19.83 29.52 -6.52
CA LEU A 926 -21.29 29.52 -6.65
C LEU A 926 -21.90 28.74 -5.48
N VAL A 927 -22.68 29.44 -4.65
CA VAL A 927 -23.38 28.87 -3.49
C VAL A 927 -24.88 28.84 -3.76
N ALA A 928 -25.51 27.70 -3.51
CA ALA A 928 -26.96 27.54 -3.59
C ALA A 928 -27.50 27.01 -2.26
N ARG A 929 -28.83 26.89 -2.14
CA ARG A 929 -29.44 26.28 -0.95
C ARG A 929 -28.93 24.85 -0.70
N ARG A 930 -28.87 24.44 0.57
CA ARG A 930 -28.59 23.06 1.00
C ARG A 930 -29.54 22.07 0.29
N GLY A 931 -28.98 21.02 -0.30
CA GLY A 931 -29.69 20.04 -1.13
C GLY A 931 -29.68 20.34 -2.64
N CYS A 932 -29.22 21.51 -3.06
CA CYS A 932 -29.23 21.93 -4.48
C CYS A 932 -27.95 21.55 -5.25
N ASP A 933 -27.21 20.57 -4.75
CA ASP A 933 -25.95 20.08 -5.32
C ASP A 933 -26.12 19.66 -6.80
N PHE A 934 -27.14 18.84 -7.10
CA PHE A 934 -27.39 18.39 -8.48
C PHE A 934 -27.82 19.53 -9.41
N MET A 935 -28.52 20.54 -8.90
CA MET A 935 -28.83 21.75 -9.67
C MET A 935 -27.53 22.48 -10.05
N LEU A 936 -26.59 22.64 -9.11
CA LEU A 936 -25.30 23.27 -9.42
C LEU A 936 -24.46 22.43 -10.39
N LEU A 937 -24.46 21.10 -10.26
CA LEU A 937 -23.77 20.21 -11.20
C LEU A 937 -24.38 20.27 -12.61
N ASP A 938 -25.71 20.29 -12.71
CA ASP A 938 -26.42 20.44 -13.98
C ASP A 938 -26.15 21.82 -14.61
N LEU A 939 -26.00 22.86 -13.78
CA LEU A 939 -25.61 24.20 -14.23
C LEU A 939 -24.20 24.22 -14.83
N VAL A 940 -23.24 23.51 -14.23
CA VAL A 940 -21.89 23.35 -14.80
C VAL A 940 -21.98 22.68 -16.18
N GLY A 941 -22.77 21.62 -16.33
CA GLY A 941 -23.02 21.01 -17.64
C GLY A 941 -23.56 22.00 -18.67
N LYS A 942 -24.60 22.76 -18.29
CA LYS A 942 -25.20 23.78 -19.17
C LYS A 942 -24.24 24.90 -19.55
N LEU A 943 -23.38 25.34 -18.63
CA LEU A 943 -22.35 26.34 -18.91
C LEU A 943 -21.31 25.80 -19.90
N ALA A 944 -20.93 24.52 -19.79
CA ALA A 944 -20.01 23.87 -20.70
C ALA A 944 -20.63 23.69 -22.10
N ASP A 945 -21.90 23.26 -22.18
CA ASP A 945 -22.64 23.13 -23.45
C ASP A 945 -22.72 24.48 -24.19
N ALA A 946 -22.84 25.58 -23.45
CA ALA A 946 -22.88 26.94 -23.98
C ALA A 946 -21.47 27.54 -24.27
N GLY A 947 -20.38 26.79 -24.01
CA GLY A 947 -19.01 27.27 -24.18
C GLY A 947 -18.60 28.39 -23.22
N VAL A 948 -19.33 28.59 -22.12
CA VAL A 948 -19.02 29.62 -21.10
C VAL A 948 -17.83 29.19 -20.23
N ILE A 949 -17.70 27.88 -20.01
CA ILE A 949 -16.61 27.26 -19.26
C ILE A 949 -16.04 26.09 -20.08
N ILE A 950 -14.78 25.74 -19.83
CA ILE A 950 -14.05 24.74 -20.63
C ILE A 950 -13.26 23.77 -19.74
N LYS A 951 -12.80 22.67 -20.33
CA LYS A 951 -11.76 21.84 -19.71
C LYS A 951 -10.46 22.65 -19.62
N VAL A 952 -9.87 22.72 -18.43
CA VAL A 952 -8.59 23.41 -18.19
C VAL A 952 -7.40 22.49 -18.47
N LYS A 953 -6.27 23.05 -18.90
CA LYS A 953 -5.04 22.33 -19.25
C LYS A 953 -4.29 21.83 -18.00
N ALA A 954 -3.52 20.75 -18.07
CA ALA A 954 -2.52 20.45 -17.05
C ALA A 954 -1.28 21.37 -17.14
N GLY A 955 -0.45 21.44 -16.09
CA GLY A 955 0.87 22.07 -16.14
C GLY A 955 0.92 23.52 -15.62
N ARG A 956 1.65 24.42 -16.28
CA ARG A 956 1.92 25.79 -15.78
C ARG A 956 0.77 26.79 -15.96
N THR A 957 -0.09 26.61 -16.98
CA THR A 957 -1.23 27.51 -17.26
C THR A 957 -2.53 26.73 -17.35
N ALA A 958 -3.62 27.34 -16.87
CA ALA A 958 -4.94 26.70 -16.87
C ALA A 958 -5.67 26.85 -18.21
N PHE A 959 -5.41 27.94 -18.94
CA PHE A 959 -6.07 28.30 -20.21
C PHE A 959 -5.07 28.41 -21.36
#